data_AF-A0A949FYM1-F1
#
_entry.id   AF-A0A949FYM1-F1
#
_cell.length_a   1.000
_cell.length_b   1.000
_cell.length_c   1.000
_cell.angle_alpha   90.00
_cell.angle_beta   90.00
_cell.angle_gamma   90.00
#
_symmetry.space_group_name_H-M   'P 1'
#
loop_
_entity.id
_entity.type
_entity.pdbx_description
1 polymer ?
#
loop_
_entity_poly.entity_id
_entity_poly.type
_entity_poly.pdbx_seq_one_letter_code
_entity_poly.pdbx_strand_id
1 'polypeptide(L)'
;MFVLFEEDGGFKVGTLFSESETSIQVEMPTGKRSKVKRNAVLLEFSQPARDQLLPAAKATADELDSKFLWECAPADEFDFQDFAREVFSEKPSATEVAGLLLALHQAPMYFYRKGRGRFRRAPEDALQAALAGAERKRLAAQAQQALHETMVAGEIPEEIRGQALQLLTRPDKQSIAFKALESASSYLQTTPARLLLDRGALPSAYSLHYARFLQQCFPQGTGFSATEDAVKAVILSAEKQQLSLAPGVAYSIDDATTDEIDDAFSLEPLPESGWRVGVHIAAPGTAIEPGSPVGLMARDRASTVYFPGDKITMLPQPLIKAFSLDEGYARPTLSLYIDFNAQGERIASQSRLESIYIEKNIRLGPWESELDQPFEAISPDRLPWSGIKPLLFLAKQLRAQRELARGKPEASGRLDFNFYVDWNSENPSAKRDGDGSPRITTRQRGSPVDILVSEFMILANTAWGDTLALARLPGIYRVQTMGRVRMQTQPGPHQGLGVNNYAWSTSPLRRYSDLVNQWQILSVLGQRLAAFKGNDAELFSAVTQFDTLYNQYGDFQDTLERYWSLRWIGVQYGIGHAESWSAIDRGVRIREKAVALREGAFRLRSAPCILRCADAPELTPGVEVEVELLASDALDLRLQARFVSVISTTPVQEEDLLESDHLGQQYAVLGDPIAHSKSPWIHAQFAAQTGQQMHYSAIQVSAENLPAEIERLAAEGYGGVNLTVPLKEHAFVMAQSRDWEISNRAMRAAAINTLRFDEGGLVVADNTDGYGLVRDIERLLGGEGSISGQRILLIGAGGAAQGVIGALREAGAEHIRVANRSLEKAQSVAQRWAQFDGTSAQWLSVIPFQMLNSPDTTDDDDPRTIDDILINATSASLTGIGIAIHPTRFSRARLVIDMMYGAQPTPLMEQAIVGGAPLVADGLGMLIEQAAEAFMVWRGVRPETASVLAQCRLELSSPLTPRPSP
;
A
#
# COMPACT_ATOMS: atom_id res chain seq x y z
N MET A 1 24.61 55.74 33.80
CA MET A 1 23.69 55.71 32.64
C MET A 1 23.45 54.26 32.27
N PHE A 2 22.20 53.88 32.03
CA PHE A 2 21.77 52.53 31.68
C PHE A 2 21.30 52.49 30.23
N VAL A 3 21.32 51.30 29.62
CA VAL A 3 20.92 51.11 28.23
C VAL A 3 20.00 49.89 28.09
N LEU A 4 18.93 50.05 27.33
CA LEU A 4 18.07 48.99 26.81
C LEU A 4 18.54 48.66 25.39
N PHE A 5 18.78 47.38 25.11
CA PHE A 5 19.25 46.93 23.80
C PHE A 5 18.63 45.59 23.43
N GLU A 6 18.67 45.26 22.14
CA GLU A 6 18.16 43.99 21.62
C GLU A 6 19.30 43.04 21.26
N GLU A 7 19.22 41.81 21.76
CA GLU A 7 20.20 40.75 21.52
C GLU A 7 19.45 39.40 21.43
N ASP A 8 19.73 38.61 20.40
CA ASP A 8 19.10 37.30 20.13
C ASP A 8 17.55 37.32 20.09
N GLY A 9 16.96 38.43 19.63
CA GLY A 9 15.50 38.60 19.54
C GLY A 9 14.82 38.92 20.87
N GLY A 10 15.58 39.14 21.94
CA GLY A 10 15.08 39.57 23.25
C GLY A 10 15.59 40.95 23.67
N PHE A 11 14.85 41.60 24.57
CA PHE A 11 15.24 42.88 25.16
C PHE A 11 16.04 42.69 26.45
N LYS A 12 17.19 43.36 26.55
CA LYS A 12 18.10 43.29 27.69
C LYS A 12 18.47 44.68 28.17
N VAL A 13 18.78 44.79 29.46
CA VAL A 13 19.19 46.05 30.11
C VAL A 13 20.54 45.86 30.77
N GLY A 14 21.41 46.86 30.63
CA GLY A 14 22.69 46.89 31.35
C GLY A 14 23.23 48.29 31.58
N THR A 15 24.38 48.37 32.24
CA THR A 15 25.04 49.63 32.59
C THR A 15 26.04 50.02 31.52
N LEU A 16 25.98 51.26 31.01
CA LEU A 16 26.96 51.76 30.07
C LEU A 16 28.33 51.89 30.76
N PHE A 17 29.33 51.15 30.27
CA PHE A 17 30.69 51.14 30.83
C PHE A 17 31.67 52.00 30.01
N SER A 18 31.66 51.84 28.69
CA SER A 18 32.44 52.67 27.76
C SER A 18 31.78 52.71 26.38
N GLU A 19 32.06 53.75 25.59
CA GLU A 19 31.51 53.92 24.24
C GLU A 19 32.60 54.17 23.20
N SER A 20 32.36 53.67 21.99
CA SER A 20 33.09 54.01 20.76
C SER A 20 32.11 54.37 19.65
N GLU A 21 32.59 54.87 18.51
CA GLU A 21 31.73 55.28 17.39
C GLU A 21 30.78 54.15 16.90
N THR A 22 31.25 52.90 16.90
CA THR A 22 30.49 51.78 16.33
C THR A 22 29.83 50.85 17.37
N SER A 23 30.20 50.96 18.65
CA SER A 23 29.78 50.01 19.69
C SER A 23 29.87 50.59 21.09
N ILE A 24 29.09 50.04 22.01
CA ILE A 24 29.18 50.33 23.44
C ILE A 24 29.57 49.06 24.21
N GLN A 25 30.30 49.21 25.31
CA GLN A 25 30.46 48.15 26.31
C GLN A 25 29.41 48.32 27.39
N VAL A 26 28.64 47.25 27.59
CA VAL A 26 27.54 47.19 28.55
C VAL A 26 27.87 46.16 29.62
N GLU A 27 27.77 46.54 30.88
CA GLU A 27 27.90 45.65 32.02
C GLU A 27 26.52 45.12 32.43
N MET A 28 26.32 43.81 32.29
CA MET A 28 25.08 43.14 32.63
C MET A 28 24.87 43.07 34.15
N PRO A 29 23.64 42.80 34.64
CA PRO A 29 23.38 42.57 36.06
C PRO A 29 24.25 41.46 36.68
N THR A 30 24.67 40.49 35.88
CA THR A 30 25.56 39.38 36.27
C THR A 30 27.03 39.77 36.40
N GLY A 31 27.38 41.04 36.17
CA GLY A 31 28.77 41.55 36.16
C GLY A 31 29.54 41.26 34.87
N LYS A 32 28.97 40.50 33.94
CA LYS A 32 29.57 40.21 32.63
C LYS A 32 29.51 41.45 31.74
N ARG A 33 30.64 41.83 31.14
CA ARG A 33 30.70 42.89 30.12
C ARG A 33 30.49 42.31 28.74
N SER A 34 29.58 42.91 27.97
CA SER A 34 29.30 42.56 26.58
C SER A 34 29.52 43.77 25.67
N LYS A 35 30.00 43.52 24.45
CA LYS A 35 30.16 44.55 23.42
C LYS A 35 28.91 44.56 22.54
N VAL A 36 28.11 45.61 22.65
CA VAL A 36 26.86 45.78 21.91
C VAL A 36 27.08 46.78 20.78
N LYS A 37 26.62 46.48 19.56
CA LYS A 37 26.69 47.44 18.44
C LYS A 37 25.81 48.64 18.75
N ARG A 38 26.23 49.86 18.37
CA ARG A 38 25.48 51.06 18.72
C ARG A 38 24.05 51.07 18.15
N ASN A 39 23.86 50.48 16.97
CA ASN A 39 22.55 50.31 16.33
C ASN A 39 21.66 49.20 16.95
N ALA A 40 22.12 48.49 17.97
CA ALA A 40 21.31 47.55 18.75
C ALA A 40 20.80 48.17 20.06
N VAL A 41 21.30 49.35 20.42
CA VAL A 41 20.82 50.15 21.55
C VAL A 41 19.51 50.82 21.16
N LEU A 42 18.50 50.64 22.00
CA LEU A 42 17.15 51.11 21.76
C LEU A 42 16.82 52.34 22.62
N LEU A 43 17.31 52.40 23.85
CA LEU A 43 17.05 53.51 24.78
C LEU A 43 18.20 53.67 25.77
N GLU A 44 18.65 54.91 26.01
CA GLU A 44 19.57 55.25 27.10
C GLU A 44 18.81 56.01 28.21
N PHE A 45 19.02 55.65 29.48
CA PHE A 45 18.25 56.19 30.59
C PHE A 45 19.03 56.26 31.91
N SER A 46 18.53 57.03 32.88
CA SER A 46 19.15 57.20 34.22
C SER A 46 18.27 56.69 35.37
N GLN A 47 16.95 56.62 35.17
CA GLN A 47 15.96 56.06 36.09
C GLN A 47 14.87 55.33 35.29
N PRO A 48 14.23 54.27 35.80
CA PRO A 48 14.47 53.60 37.09
C PRO A 48 15.80 52.82 37.12
N ALA A 49 16.08 52.08 38.19
CA ALA A 49 17.27 51.22 38.25
C ALA A 49 17.21 50.13 37.16
N ARG A 50 18.38 49.68 36.69
CA ARG A 50 18.51 48.76 35.53
C ARG A 50 17.71 47.45 35.66
N ASP A 51 17.55 46.95 36.88
CA ASP A 51 16.83 45.73 37.25
C ASP A 51 15.31 45.93 37.35
N GLN A 52 14.86 47.18 37.44
CA GLN A 52 13.45 47.55 37.58
C GLN A 52 12.79 47.89 36.24
N LEU A 53 13.58 48.25 35.21
CA LEU A 53 13.02 48.71 33.94
C LEU A 53 12.13 47.66 33.25
N LEU A 54 12.62 46.44 33.00
CA LEU A 54 11.84 45.43 32.26
C LEU A 54 10.59 44.95 33.01
N PRO A 55 10.63 44.67 34.33
CA PRO A 55 9.42 44.35 35.09
C PRO A 55 8.38 45.47 35.05
N ALA A 56 8.81 46.73 35.24
CA ALA A 56 7.90 47.88 35.20
C ALA A 56 7.35 48.13 33.79
N ALA A 57 8.20 48.01 32.76
CA ALA A 57 7.79 48.12 31.37
C ALA A 57 6.79 47.03 30.97
N LYS A 58 6.92 45.81 31.50
CA LYS A 58 5.95 44.74 31.27
C LYS A 58 4.58 45.07 31.88
N ALA A 59 4.55 45.57 33.12
CA ALA A 59 3.31 46.01 33.75
C ALA A 59 2.65 47.15 32.93
N THR A 60 3.43 48.12 32.45
CA THR A 60 2.93 49.17 31.55
C THR A 60 2.43 48.59 30.22
N ALA A 61 3.12 47.62 29.63
CA ALA A 61 2.68 46.98 28.38
C ALA A 61 1.34 46.25 28.52
N ASP A 62 1.12 45.58 29.66
CA ASP A 62 -0.11 44.84 29.96
C ASP A 62 -1.33 45.79 30.13
N GLU A 63 -1.11 47.07 30.45
CA GLU A 63 -2.15 48.10 30.57
C GLU A 63 -2.51 48.78 29.24
N LEU A 64 -1.68 48.63 28.19
CA LEU A 64 -1.89 49.29 26.90
C LEU A 64 -2.82 48.49 25.98
N ASP A 65 -3.90 49.11 25.50
CA ASP A 65 -4.77 48.52 24.49
C ASP A 65 -4.12 48.59 23.09
N SER A 66 -3.79 47.42 22.53
CA SER A 66 -3.17 47.29 21.21
C SER A 66 -4.01 47.87 20.08
N LYS A 67 -5.35 47.83 20.20
CA LYS A 67 -6.25 48.40 19.19
C LYS A 67 -6.19 49.93 19.23
N PHE A 68 -6.25 50.51 20.43
CA PHE A 68 -6.11 51.96 20.61
C PHE A 68 -4.74 52.46 20.10
N LEU A 69 -3.66 51.76 20.45
CA LEU A 69 -2.33 52.05 19.91
C LEU A 69 -2.31 52.00 18.38
N TRP A 70 -3.01 51.05 17.76
CA TRP A 70 -3.06 50.93 16.30
C TRP A 70 -3.84 52.09 15.65
N GLU A 71 -4.93 52.53 16.26
CA GLU A 71 -5.72 53.68 15.82
C GLU A 71 -4.92 54.98 15.87
N CYS A 72 -4.09 55.15 16.92
CA CYS A 72 -3.23 56.32 17.10
C CYS A 72 -1.93 56.27 16.27
N ALA A 73 -1.45 55.10 15.88
CA ALA A 73 -0.16 54.95 15.21
C ALA A 73 -0.14 55.55 13.79
N PRO A 74 1.00 56.08 13.33
CA PRO A 74 1.20 56.49 11.95
C PRO A 74 1.00 55.35 10.94
N ALA A 75 0.51 55.69 9.75
CA ALA A 75 0.32 54.73 8.65
C ALA A 75 1.64 54.24 8.01
N ASP A 76 2.64 55.12 8.01
CA ASP A 76 3.99 54.85 7.52
C ASP A 76 4.89 54.27 8.63
N GLU A 77 6.14 53.96 8.28
CA GLU A 77 7.12 53.50 9.28
C GLU A 77 7.40 54.60 10.31
N PHE A 78 7.30 54.25 11.59
CA PHE A 78 7.53 55.15 12.72
C PHE A 78 8.56 54.60 13.71
N ASP A 79 9.20 55.51 14.44
CA ASP A 79 10.07 55.17 15.57
C ASP A 79 9.24 55.02 16.85
N PHE A 80 9.50 53.97 17.62
CA PHE A 80 8.75 53.70 18.84
C PHE A 80 8.94 54.78 19.93
N GLN A 81 10.07 55.50 19.95
CA GLN A 81 10.32 56.55 20.95
C GLN A 81 9.55 57.83 20.60
N ASP A 82 9.47 58.17 19.31
CA ASP A 82 8.66 59.29 18.86
C ASP A 82 7.18 59.01 19.11
N PHE A 83 6.73 57.79 18.82
CA PHE A 83 5.35 57.38 19.12
C PHE A 83 5.05 57.35 20.62
N ALA A 84 6.02 56.99 21.48
CA ALA A 84 5.84 57.08 22.93
C ALA A 84 5.57 58.51 23.44
N ARG A 85 6.10 59.54 22.74
CA ARG A 85 5.84 60.93 23.10
C ARG A 85 4.40 61.35 22.80
N GLU A 86 3.81 60.76 21.76
CA GLU A 86 2.43 61.02 21.36
C GLU A 86 1.43 60.26 22.26
N VAL A 87 1.79 59.04 22.68
CA VAL A 87 0.91 58.17 23.49
C VAL A 87 0.85 58.60 24.95
N PHE A 88 1.99 59.00 25.55
CA PHE A 88 2.05 59.33 26.98
C PHE A 88 2.14 60.82 27.26
N SER A 89 3.26 61.45 26.89
CA SER A 89 3.54 62.86 27.12
C SER A 89 4.78 63.32 26.36
N GLU A 90 5.04 64.63 26.28
CA GLU A 90 6.19 65.20 25.56
C GLU A 90 7.56 64.66 26.03
N LYS A 91 7.66 64.19 27.29
CA LYS A 91 8.86 63.57 27.87
C LYS A 91 8.49 62.28 28.62
N PRO A 92 8.24 61.17 27.90
CA PRO A 92 7.87 59.91 28.52
C PRO A 92 9.05 59.35 29.32
N SER A 93 8.73 58.69 30.43
CA SER A 93 9.70 57.98 31.25
C SER A 93 10.28 56.77 30.50
N ALA A 94 11.46 56.30 30.92
CA ALA A 94 12.06 55.12 30.31
C ALA A 94 11.18 53.88 30.41
N THR A 95 10.40 53.76 31.49
CA THR A 95 9.42 52.70 31.71
C THR A 95 8.29 52.75 30.67
N GLU A 96 7.73 53.93 30.40
CA GLU A 96 6.67 54.12 29.41
C GLU A 96 7.15 53.82 27.99
N VAL A 97 8.34 54.32 27.63
CA VAL A 97 8.96 54.06 26.32
C VAL A 97 9.26 52.57 26.11
N ALA A 98 9.82 51.91 27.13
CA ALA A 98 10.08 50.47 27.08
C ALA A 98 8.78 49.64 27.12
N GLY A 99 7.75 50.11 27.82
CA GLY A 99 6.44 49.45 27.89
C GLY A 99 5.70 49.50 26.55
N LEU A 100 5.70 50.65 25.88
CA LEU A 100 5.17 50.75 24.52
C LEU A 100 5.92 49.83 23.55
N LEU A 101 7.24 49.81 23.61
CA LEU A 101 8.05 48.91 22.78
C LEU A 101 7.64 47.43 22.96
N LEU A 102 7.43 47.00 24.21
CA LEU A 102 6.97 45.65 24.51
C LEU A 102 5.55 45.41 23.99
N ALA A 103 4.62 46.34 24.18
CA ALA A 103 3.24 46.23 23.68
C ALA A 103 3.19 46.10 22.15
N LEU A 104 3.95 46.93 21.42
CA LEU A 104 4.07 46.84 19.96
C LEU A 104 4.66 45.49 19.51
N HIS A 105 5.65 44.98 20.25
CA HIS A 105 6.30 43.69 19.94
C HIS A 105 5.41 42.48 20.24
N GLN A 106 4.51 42.58 21.22
CA GLN A 106 3.56 41.52 21.60
C GLN A 106 2.29 41.50 20.74
N ALA A 107 2.07 42.52 19.91
CA ALA A 107 0.89 42.68 19.06
C ALA A 107 1.21 42.62 17.54
N PRO A 108 1.79 41.51 17.02
CA PRO A 108 2.24 41.41 15.64
C PRO A 108 1.12 41.46 14.58
N MET A 109 -0.14 41.26 14.99
CA MET A 109 -1.31 41.45 14.11
C MET A 109 -1.56 42.93 13.83
N TYR A 110 -1.28 43.79 14.81
CA TYR A 110 -1.49 45.24 14.74
C TYR A 110 -0.24 45.97 14.23
N PHE A 111 0.96 45.48 14.51
CA PHE A 111 2.21 46.18 14.18
C PHE A 111 3.22 45.27 13.49
N TYR A 112 3.67 45.70 12.31
CA TYR A 112 4.72 45.03 11.54
C TYR A 112 6.08 45.62 11.86
N ARG A 113 7.00 44.76 12.26
CA ARG A 113 8.39 45.15 12.53
C ARG A 113 9.14 45.43 11.23
N LYS A 114 9.72 46.63 11.09
CA LYS A 114 10.50 47.06 9.91
C LYS A 114 12.00 47.23 10.20
N GLY A 115 12.37 47.24 11.47
CA GLY A 115 13.76 47.31 11.92
C GLY A 115 13.84 47.18 13.44
N ARG A 116 14.96 47.60 14.03
CA ARG A 116 15.09 47.75 15.49
C ARG A 116 14.45 49.06 15.91
N GLY A 117 13.46 48.99 16.81
CA GLY A 117 12.69 50.17 17.23
C GLY A 117 11.75 50.75 16.15
N ARG A 118 11.68 50.14 14.97
CA ARG A 118 10.90 50.65 13.84
C ARG A 118 9.71 49.75 13.54
N PHE A 119 8.54 50.34 13.52
CA PHE A 119 7.27 49.66 13.33
C PHE A 119 6.45 50.34 12.25
N ARG A 120 5.52 49.59 11.68
CA ARG A 120 4.49 50.12 10.80
C ARG A 120 3.17 49.50 11.25
N ARG A 121 2.12 50.30 11.37
CA ARG A 121 0.79 49.76 11.69
C ARG A 121 0.31 48.86 10.54
N ALA A 122 -0.38 47.77 10.87
CA ALA A 122 -0.99 46.90 9.88
C ALA A 122 -2.02 47.70 9.06
N PRO A 123 -2.06 47.54 7.72
CA PRO A 123 -3.16 48.04 6.90
C PRO A 123 -4.51 47.52 7.40
N GLU A 124 -5.57 48.31 7.27
CA GLU A 124 -6.89 47.99 7.81
C GLU A 124 -7.46 46.69 7.23
N ASP A 125 -7.32 46.47 5.93
CA ASP A 125 -7.69 45.25 5.22
C ASP A 125 -6.93 44.01 5.74
N ALA A 126 -5.61 44.15 5.94
CA ALA A 126 -4.76 43.09 6.47
C ALA A 126 -5.08 42.77 7.95
N LEU A 127 -5.38 43.79 8.77
CA LEU A 127 -5.76 43.61 10.17
C LEU A 127 -7.13 42.92 10.29
N GLN A 128 -8.13 43.35 9.50
CA GLN A 128 -9.45 42.72 9.45
C GLN A 128 -9.34 41.25 9.03
N ALA A 129 -8.54 40.94 8.01
CA ALA A 129 -8.30 39.57 7.57
C ALA A 129 -7.60 38.73 8.66
N ALA A 130 -6.62 39.29 9.37
CA ALA A 130 -5.91 38.61 10.46
C ALA A 130 -6.82 38.33 11.66
N LEU A 131 -7.62 39.30 12.10
CA LEU A 131 -8.58 39.15 13.20
C LEU A 131 -9.68 38.15 12.84
N ALA A 132 -10.24 38.24 11.63
CA ALA A 132 -11.22 37.26 11.15
C ALA A 132 -10.61 35.85 11.01
N GLY A 133 -9.33 35.74 10.66
CA GLY A 133 -8.59 34.47 10.65
C GLY A 133 -8.40 33.89 12.05
N ALA A 134 -7.98 34.71 13.01
CA ALA A 134 -7.81 34.33 14.41
C ALA A 134 -9.13 33.90 15.06
N GLU A 135 -10.21 34.64 14.82
CA GLU A 135 -11.54 34.30 15.34
C GLU A 135 -12.08 33.01 14.74
N ARG A 136 -11.94 32.81 13.43
CA ARG A 136 -12.27 31.52 12.79
C ARG A 136 -11.48 30.36 13.40
N LYS A 137 -10.18 30.55 13.65
CA LYS A 137 -9.33 29.54 14.30
C LYS A 137 -9.78 29.25 15.74
N ARG A 138 -10.18 30.29 16.49
CA ARG A 138 -10.72 30.16 17.85
C ARG A 138 -12.03 29.37 17.86
N LEU A 139 -12.98 29.73 17.00
CA LEU A 139 -14.26 29.03 16.87
C LEU A 139 -14.08 27.57 16.42
N ALA A 140 -13.19 27.32 15.46
CA ALA A 140 -12.86 25.95 15.03
C ALA A 140 -12.25 25.11 16.16
N ALA A 141 -11.35 25.69 16.97
CA ALA A 141 -10.78 25.02 18.13
C ALA A 141 -11.83 24.72 19.21
N GLN A 142 -12.77 25.65 19.45
CA GLN A 142 -13.89 25.44 20.37
C GLN A 142 -14.83 24.32 19.89
N ALA A 143 -15.17 24.30 18.60
CA ALA A 143 -15.97 23.23 18.00
C ALA A 143 -15.28 21.86 18.10
N GLN A 144 -13.98 21.81 17.79
CA GLN A 144 -13.17 20.60 17.93
C GLN A 144 -13.18 20.09 19.38
N GLN A 145 -12.96 20.98 20.35
CA GLN A 145 -12.95 20.65 21.77
C GLN A 145 -14.32 20.13 22.26
N ALA A 146 -15.42 20.75 21.82
CA ALA A 146 -16.76 20.31 22.19
C ALA A 146 -17.08 18.90 21.66
N LEU A 147 -16.71 18.59 20.42
CA LEU A 147 -16.87 17.24 19.85
C LEU A 147 -16.01 16.23 20.61
N HIS A 148 -14.76 16.58 20.92
CA HIS A 148 -13.85 15.75 21.72
C HIS A 148 -14.45 15.41 23.09
N GLU A 149 -14.91 16.41 23.83
CA GLU A 149 -15.49 16.23 25.17
C GLU A 149 -16.71 15.33 25.15
N THR A 150 -17.57 15.47 24.13
CA THR A 150 -18.75 14.62 23.94
C THR A 150 -18.35 13.15 23.74
N MET A 151 -17.34 12.88 22.90
CA MET A 151 -16.83 11.53 22.65
C MET A 151 -16.14 10.92 23.87
N VAL A 152 -15.38 11.72 24.62
CA VAL A 152 -14.76 11.29 25.89
C VAL A 152 -15.82 10.97 26.94
N ALA A 153 -16.94 11.69 26.96
CA ALA A 153 -18.08 11.42 27.84
C ALA A 153 -18.86 10.14 27.46
N GLY A 154 -18.56 9.53 26.30
CA GLY A 154 -19.15 8.26 25.87
C GLY A 154 -20.24 8.39 24.80
N GLU A 155 -20.53 9.59 24.31
CA GLU A 155 -21.53 9.84 23.27
C GLU A 155 -20.86 10.16 21.93
N ILE A 156 -21.46 9.72 20.81
CA ILE A 156 -20.98 10.11 19.47
C ILE A 156 -21.86 11.22 18.91
N PRO A 157 -21.29 12.41 18.63
CA PRO A 157 -22.01 13.51 17.98
C PRO A 157 -22.64 13.07 16.65
N GLU A 158 -23.82 13.59 16.33
CA GLU A 158 -24.53 13.27 15.07
C GLU A 158 -23.67 13.57 13.84
N GLU A 159 -22.90 14.67 13.88
CA GLU A 159 -21.94 15.03 12.84
C GLU A 159 -20.90 13.94 12.61
N ILE A 160 -20.38 13.29 13.66
CA ILE A 160 -19.42 12.18 13.54
C ILE A 160 -20.13 10.91 13.06
N ARG A 161 -21.32 10.63 13.61
CA ARG A 161 -22.13 9.45 13.27
C ARG A 161 -22.47 9.41 11.78
N GLY A 162 -22.92 10.53 11.21
CA GLY A 162 -23.32 10.62 9.81
C GLY A 162 -22.20 10.38 8.80
N GLN A 163 -20.93 10.53 9.22
CA GLN A 163 -19.75 10.36 8.37
C GLN A 163 -18.75 9.33 8.92
N ALA A 164 -19.15 8.46 9.84
CA ALA A 164 -18.26 7.53 10.55
C ALA A 164 -17.39 6.69 9.60
N LEU A 165 -18.01 6.05 8.59
CA LEU A 165 -17.26 5.29 7.57
C LEU A 165 -16.34 6.18 6.73
N GLN A 166 -16.77 7.40 6.37
CA GLN A 166 -15.95 8.33 5.59
C GLN A 166 -14.71 8.78 6.37
N LEU A 167 -14.85 9.06 7.66
CA LEU A 167 -13.72 9.42 8.54
C LEU A 167 -12.68 8.29 8.66
N LEU A 168 -13.08 7.02 8.46
CA LEU A 168 -12.18 5.87 8.54
C LEU A 168 -11.60 5.43 7.19
N THR A 169 -12.29 5.74 6.08
CA THR A 169 -11.92 5.31 4.73
C THR A 169 -11.26 6.45 3.93
N ARG A 170 -11.87 7.64 3.94
CA ARG A 170 -11.38 8.86 3.27
C ARG A 170 -11.27 10.03 4.26
N PRO A 171 -10.37 9.95 5.26
CA PRO A 171 -10.25 11.01 6.26
C PRO A 171 -9.77 12.32 5.64
N ASP A 172 -10.55 13.39 5.82
CA ASP A 172 -10.00 14.75 5.73
C ASP A 172 -9.31 15.07 7.06
N LYS A 173 -7.98 14.88 7.09
CA LYS A 173 -7.15 15.14 8.27
C LYS A 173 -7.18 16.59 8.75
N GLN A 174 -7.67 17.53 7.92
CA GLN A 174 -7.81 18.91 8.32
C GLN A 174 -9.19 19.24 8.90
N SER A 175 -10.18 18.39 8.68
CA SER A 175 -11.53 18.57 9.19
C SER A 175 -11.57 18.58 10.72
N ILE A 176 -12.50 19.36 11.26
CA ILE A 176 -12.76 19.46 12.71
C ILE A 176 -13.19 18.10 13.26
N ALA A 177 -14.07 17.40 12.53
CA ALA A 177 -14.56 16.08 12.86
C ALA A 177 -13.44 15.05 13.03
N PHE A 178 -12.53 14.94 12.06
CA PHE A 178 -11.41 13.99 12.13
C PHE A 178 -10.46 14.31 13.28
N LYS A 179 -10.07 15.59 13.43
CA LYS A 179 -9.17 16.02 14.52
C LYS A 179 -9.77 15.78 15.90
N ALA A 180 -11.08 16.01 16.07
CA ALA A 180 -11.78 15.72 17.31
C ALA A 180 -11.81 14.21 17.59
N LEU A 181 -12.09 13.39 16.57
CA LEU A 181 -12.12 11.93 16.69
C LEU A 181 -10.74 11.37 17.05
N GLU A 182 -9.69 11.77 16.34
CA GLU A 182 -8.31 11.36 16.61
C GLU A 182 -7.90 11.76 18.04
N SER A 183 -8.17 13.01 18.43
CA SER A 183 -7.87 13.51 19.78
C SER A 183 -8.63 12.74 20.88
N ALA A 184 -9.91 12.44 20.69
CA ALA A 184 -10.70 11.66 21.64
C ALA A 184 -10.23 10.20 21.72
N SER A 185 -9.91 9.58 20.59
CA SER A 185 -9.35 8.24 20.52
C SER A 185 -8.01 8.14 21.24
N SER A 186 -7.10 9.10 21.02
CA SER A 186 -5.81 9.16 21.73
C SER A 186 -5.99 9.33 23.24
N TYR A 187 -6.91 10.21 23.68
CA TYR A 187 -7.21 10.38 25.11
C TYR A 187 -7.74 9.10 25.75
N LEU A 188 -8.62 8.38 25.05
CA LEU A 188 -9.21 7.12 25.49
C LEU A 188 -8.31 5.89 25.26
N GLN A 189 -7.10 6.08 24.73
CA GLN A 189 -6.14 5.01 24.41
C GLN A 189 -6.73 3.91 23.51
N THR A 190 -7.50 4.33 22.51
CA THR A 190 -8.15 3.44 21.54
C THR A 190 -7.94 3.96 20.12
N THR A 191 -8.38 3.19 19.13
CA THR A 191 -8.35 3.64 17.74
C THR A 191 -9.66 4.35 17.36
N PRO A 192 -9.66 5.25 16.36
CA PRO A 192 -10.89 5.83 15.82
C PRO A 192 -11.93 4.79 15.41
N ALA A 193 -11.51 3.70 14.77
CA ALA A 193 -12.41 2.64 14.32
C ALA A 193 -13.05 1.91 15.51
N ARG A 194 -12.25 1.56 16.54
CA ARG A 194 -12.75 0.89 17.74
C ARG A 194 -13.68 1.79 18.54
N LEU A 195 -13.33 3.07 18.71
CA LEU A 195 -14.20 4.04 19.39
C LEU A 195 -15.57 4.16 18.70
N LEU A 196 -15.59 4.25 17.37
CA LEU A 196 -16.84 4.35 16.62
C LEU A 196 -17.65 3.05 16.68
N LEU A 197 -17.00 1.88 16.68
CA LEU A 197 -17.65 0.58 16.83
C LEU A 197 -18.27 0.41 18.22
N ASP A 198 -17.50 0.65 19.28
CA ASP A 198 -17.93 0.45 20.67
C ASP A 198 -19.08 1.38 21.06
N ARG A 199 -19.22 2.52 20.38
CA ARG A 199 -20.30 3.50 20.59
C ARG A 199 -21.42 3.41 19.55
N GLY A 200 -21.41 2.35 18.74
CA GLY A 200 -22.46 2.04 17.76
C GLY A 200 -22.62 3.09 16.65
N ALA A 201 -21.58 3.89 16.38
CA ALA A 201 -21.54 4.80 15.23
C ALA A 201 -21.06 4.07 13.96
N LEU A 202 -20.21 3.06 14.12
CA LEU A 202 -19.91 2.08 13.09
C LEU A 202 -20.81 0.85 13.30
N PRO A 203 -21.60 0.41 12.30
CA PRO A 203 -22.53 -0.72 12.48
C PRO A 203 -21.86 -2.05 12.86
N SER A 204 -20.71 -2.35 12.24
CA SER A 204 -19.94 -3.58 12.44
C SER A 204 -18.53 -3.44 11.88
N ALA A 205 -17.61 -4.33 12.25
CA ALA A 205 -16.31 -4.38 11.56
C ALA A 205 -16.46 -4.79 10.09
N TYR A 206 -17.45 -5.63 9.75
CA TYR A 206 -17.80 -5.95 8.36
C TYR A 206 -18.01 -4.68 7.54
N SER A 207 -18.81 -3.74 8.04
CA SER A 207 -19.14 -2.51 7.31
C SER A 207 -17.90 -1.68 6.98
N LEU A 208 -16.88 -1.71 7.86
CA LEU A 208 -15.61 -1.03 7.62
C LEU A 208 -14.74 -1.76 6.59
N HIS A 209 -14.56 -3.08 6.74
CA HIS A 209 -13.79 -3.89 5.79
C HIS A 209 -14.38 -3.81 4.37
N TYR A 210 -15.71 -3.88 4.28
CA TYR A 210 -16.43 -3.71 3.02
C TYR A 210 -16.28 -2.29 2.45
N ALA A 211 -16.41 -1.25 3.28
CA ALA A 211 -16.26 0.13 2.82
C ALA A 211 -14.83 0.44 2.32
N ARG A 212 -13.80 -0.10 2.98
CA ARG A 212 -12.40 0.00 2.52
C ARG A 212 -12.21 -0.67 1.16
N PHE A 213 -12.77 -1.86 0.98
CA PHE A 213 -12.75 -2.57 -0.29
C PHE A 213 -13.44 -1.76 -1.40
N LEU A 214 -14.65 -1.27 -1.15
CA LEU A 214 -15.38 -0.44 -2.10
C LEU A 214 -14.61 0.83 -2.44
N GLN A 215 -14.00 1.49 -1.46
CA GLN A 215 -13.18 2.68 -1.73
C GLN A 215 -12.03 2.40 -2.69
N GLN A 216 -11.36 1.27 -2.53
CA GLN A 216 -10.19 0.87 -3.29
C GLN A 216 -10.55 0.39 -4.69
N CYS A 217 -11.54 -0.50 -4.80
CA CYS A 217 -11.87 -1.21 -6.05
C CYS A 217 -13.07 -0.62 -6.79
N PHE A 218 -13.98 0.04 -6.08
CA PHE A 218 -15.24 0.59 -6.60
C PHE A 218 -15.45 2.05 -6.14
N PRO A 219 -14.53 2.98 -6.43
CA PRO A 219 -14.54 4.33 -5.86
C PRO A 219 -15.77 5.16 -6.22
N GLN A 220 -16.48 4.77 -7.30
CA GLN A 220 -17.75 5.36 -7.79
C GLN A 220 -18.99 4.53 -7.38
N GLY A 221 -18.82 3.53 -6.51
CA GLY A 221 -19.84 2.57 -6.13
C GLY A 221 -19.87 1.32 -7.04
N THR A 222 -20.73 0.37 -6.67
CA THR A 222 -20.89 -0.92 -7.35
C THR A 222 -21.88 -0.87 -8.54
N GLY A 223 -22.44 0.30 -8.82
CA GLY A 223 -23.31 0.52 -9.98
C GLY A 223 -22.60 0.22 -11.30
N PHE A 224 -23.38 -0.18 -12.31
CA PHE A 224 -22.85 -0.44 -13.65
C PHE A 224 -22.69 0.89 -14.41
N SER A 225 -21.54 1.07 -15.07
CA SER A 225 -21.26 2.27 -15.86
C SER A 225 -21.98 2.27 -17.22
N ALA A 226 -22.35 1.11 -17.74
CA ALA A 226 -23.15 0.99 -18.95
C ALA A 226 -24.61 1.37 -18.71
N THR A 227 -25.21 2.13 -19.65
CA THR A 227 -26.62 2.51 -19.58
C THR A 227 -27.54 1.31 -19.84
N GLU A 228 -28.78 1.37 -19.35
CA GLU A 228 -29.78 0.34 -19.62
C GLU A 228 -29.99 0.10 -21.12
N ASP A 229 -29.94 1.16 -21.93
CA ASP A 229 -30.10 1.05 -23.38
C ASP A 229 -28.94 0.32 -24.04
N ALA A 230 -27.70 0.52 -23.56
CA ALA A 230 -26.55 -0.23 -24.02
C ALA A 230 -26.68 -1.73 -23.68
N VAL A 231 -27.18 -2.05 -22.48
CA VAL A 231 -27.45 -3.45 -22.08
C VAL A 231 -28.55 -4.07 -22.96
N LYS A 232 -29.66 -3.36 -23.18
CA LYS A 232 -30.75 -3.81 -24.06
C LYS A 232 -30.27 -4.04 -25.49
N ALA A 233 -29.40 -3.17 -26.01
CA ALA A 233 -28.84 -3.32 -27.35
C ALA A 233 -28.03 -4.62 -27.50
N VAL A 234 -27.24 -4.99 -26.49
CA VAL A 234 -26.49 -6.27 -26.49
C VAL A 234 -27.45 -7.46 -26.47
N ILE A 235 -28.48 -7.43 -25.61
CA ILE A 235 -29.49 -8.51 -25.52
C ILE A 235 -30.21 -8.69 -26.88
N LEU A 236 -30.67 -7.59 -27.48
CA LEU A 236 -31.31 -7.60 -28.79
C LEU A 236 -30.37 -8.08 -29.91
N SER A 237 -29.08 -7.78 -29.80
CA SER A 237 -28.06 -8.29 -30.72
C SER A 237 -27.96 -9.81 -30.63
N ALA A 238 -27.91 -10.34 -29.41
CA ALA A 238 -27.87 -11.77 -29.13
C ALA A 238 -29.11 -12.51 -29.66
N GLU A 239 -30.31 -11.99 -29.40
CA GLU A 239 -31.58 -12.60 -29.85
C GLU A 239 -31.73 -12.64 -31.38
N LYS A 240 -31.08 -11.71 -32.10
CA LYS A 240 -31.09 -11.66 -33.57
C LYS A 240 -30.12 -12.66 -34.20
N GLN A 241 -29.20 -13.26 -33.43
CA GLN A 241 -28.26 -14.22 -33.97
C GLN A 241 -28.98 -15.53 -34.33
N GLN A 242 -28.92 -15.88 -35.61
CA GLN A 242 -29.47 -17.13 -36.11
C GLN A 242 -28.41 -18.24 -36.00
N LEU A 243 -28.17 -18.70 -34.78
CA LEU A 243 -27.28 -19.83 -34.53
C LEU A 243 -28.01 -21.16 -34.77
N SER A 244 -27.31 -22.14 -35.32
CA SER A 244 -27.84 -23.50 -35.47
C SER A 244 -28.09 -24.11 -34.10
N LEU A 245 -29.24 -24.77 -33.93
CA LEU A 245 -29.51 -25.54 -32.72
C LEU A 245 -28.72 -26.85 -32.75
N ALA A 246 -28.00 -27.15 -31.67
CA ALA A 246 -27.32 -28.42 -31.48
C ALA A 246 -28.33 -29.59 -31.47
N PRO A 247 -27.98 -30.77 -32.01
CA PRO A 247 -28.92 -31.89 -32.12
C PRO A 247 -29.29 -32.55 -30.79
N GLY A 248 -28.51 -32.31 -29.72
CA GLY A 248 -28.72 -32.86 -28.39
C GLY A 248 -29.08 -31.80 -27.34
N VAL A 249 -29.24 -32.26 -26.10
CA VAL A 249 -29.47 -31.42 -24.93
C VAL A 249 -28.26 -31.45 -23.99
N ALA A 250 -28.13 -30.43 -23.15
CA ALA A 250 -27.04 -30.33 -22.18
C ALA A 250 -27.53 -30.19 -20.73
N TYR A 251 -26.64 -30.50 -19.80
CA TYR A 251 -26.86 -30.50 -18.36
C TYR A 251 -25.73 -29.69 -17.69
N SER A 252 -26.05 -28.69 -16.88
CA SER A 252 -25.06 -28.02 -16.03
C SER A 252 -24.92 -28.74 -14.69
N ILE A 253 -23.77 -28.62 -14.03
CA ILE A 253 -23.49 -29.20 -12.71
C ILE A 253 -22.86 -28.13 -11.84
N ASP A 254 -23.64 -27.57 -10.91
CA ASP A 254 -23.26 -26.37 -10.17
C ASP A 254 -23.72 -26.42 -8.70
N ASP A 255 -23.14 -25.54 -7.88
CA ASP A 255 -23.64 -25.29 -6.53
C ASP A 255 -25.08 -24.73 -6.54
N ALA A 256 -25.79 -24.91 -5.42
CA ALA A 256 -27.17 -24.45 -5.25
C ALA A 256 -27.35 -22.92 -5.36
N THR A 257 -26.29 -22.15 -5.13
CA THR A 257 -26.28 -20.68 -5.13
C THR A 257 -25.75 -20.07 -6.44
N THR A 258 -25.42 -20.89 -7.45
CA THR A 258 -24.89 -20.40 -8.73
C THR A 258 -26.00 -19.83 -9.62
N ASP A 259 -25.90 -18.53 -9.91
CA ASP A 259 -26.79 -17.81 -10.85
C ASP A 259 -26.12 -17.53 -12.22
N GLU A 260 -24.79 -17.54 -12.28
CA GLU A 260 -24.00 -17.28 -13.50
C GLU A 260 -23.54 -18.64 -14.05
N ILE A 261 -24.42 -19.36 -14.73
CA ILE A 261 -24.10 -20.69 -15.25
C ILE A 261 -23.36 -20.54 -16.58
N ASP A 262 -22.04 -20.70 -16.52
CA ASP A 262 -21.16 -20.57 -17.69
C ASP A 262 -21.04 -21.85 -18.50
N ASP A 263 -21.12 -23.03 -17.87
CA ASP A 263 -20.78 -24.31 -18.50
C ASP A 263 -21.87 -25.38 -18.37
N ALA A 264 -21.95 -26.24 -19.39
CA ALA A 264 -22.84 -27.40 -19.42
C ALA A 264 -22.23 -28.55 -20.24
N PHE A 265 -22.71 -29.76 -20.00
CA PHE A 265 -22.21 -30.99 -20.63
C PHE A 265 -23.29 -31.67 -21.48
N SER A 266 -22.90 -32.24 -22.61
CA SER A 266 -23.69 -33.23 -23.34
C SER A 266 -22.89 -34.51 -23.55
N LEU A 267 -23.59 -35.63 -23.75
CA LEU A 267 -22.98 -36.93 -23.96
C LEU A 267 -23.75 -37.71 -25.02
N GLU A 268 -23.05 -38.17 -26.05
CA GLU A 268 -23.57 -39.00 -27.13
C GLU A 268 -22.74 -40.29 -27.27
N PRO A 269 -23.34 -41.48 -27.29
CA PRO A 269 -22.60 -42.72 -27.52
C PRO A 269 -22.14 -42.82 -28.99
N LEU A 270 -20.90 -43.28 -29.21
CA LEU A 270 -20.34 -43.52 -30.54
C LEU A 270 -20.46 -45.01 -30.95
N PRO A 271 -20.51 -45.32 -32.26
CA PRO A 271 -20.73 -46.69 -32.75
C PRO A 271 -19.75 -47.77 -32.25
N GLU A 272 -18.51 -47.41 -31.92
CA GLU A 272 -17.45 -48.36 -31.50
C GLU A 272 -17.26 -48.44 -29.97
N SER A 273 -18.35 -48.29 -29.19
CA SER A 273 -18.33 -48.29 -27.71
C SER A 273 -17.61 -47.09 -27.07
N GLY A 274 -17.50 -45.97 -27.79
CA GLY A 274 -16.94 -44.71 -27.30
C GLY A 274 -18.02 -43.67 -26.94
N TRP A 275 -17.58 -42.46 -26.63
CA TRP A 275 -18.46 -41.32 -26.32
C TRP A 275 -17.99 -40.05 -26.99
N ARG A 276 -18.93 -39.25 -27.50
CA ARG A 276 -18.73 -37.84 -27.79
C ARG A 276 -19.22 -37.03 -26.59
N VAL A 277 -18.31 -36.28 -25.98
CA VAL A 277 -18.61 -35.33 -24.91
C VAL A 277 -18.67 -33.94 -25.51
N GLY A 278 -19.73 -33.19 -25.25
CA GLY A 278 -19.79 -31.76 -25.51
C GLY A 278 -19.55 -30.98 -24.22
N VAL A 279 -18.59 -30.05 -24.25
CA VAL A 279 -18.39 -29.02 -23.21
C VAL A 279 -18.89 -27.71 -23.79
N HIS A 280 -19.97 -27.17 -23.25
CA HIS A 280 -20.68 -26.02 -23.80
C HIS A 280 -20.50 -24.81 -22.90
N ILE A 281 -19.88 -23.76 -23.41
CA ILE A 281 -19.64 -22.53 -22.64
C ILE A 281 -20.53 -21.41 -23.15
N ALA A 282 -21.21 -20.69 -22.25
CA ALA A 282 -22.00 -19.50 -22.56
C ALA A 282 -21.22 -18.55 -23.46
N ALA A 283 -21.86 -17.96 -24.47
CA ALA A 283 -21.17 -17.18 -25.51
C ALA A 283 -21.50 -15.66 -25.52
N PRO A 284 -21.31 -14.91 -24.41
CA PRO A 284 -21.59 -13.47 -24.39
C PRO A 284 -20.71 -12.66 -25.36
N GLY A 285 -19.50 -13.15 -25.69
CA GLY A 285 -18.59 -12.52 -26.65
C GLY A 285 -19.07 -12.52 -28.10
N THR A 286 -20.20 -13.17 -28.39
CA THR A 286 -20.89 -13.05 -29.68
C THR A 286 -21.62 -11.72 -29.82
N ALA A 287 -22.03 -11.08 -28.72
CA ALA A 287 -22.82 -9.85 -28.73
C ALA A 287 -22.15 -8.67 -28.01
N ILE A 288 -21.31 -8.95 -27.00
CA ILE A 288 -20.51 -7.93 -26.33
C ILE A 288 -19.27 -7.66 -27.17
N GLU A 289 -19.09 -6.40 -27.58
CA GLU A 289 -17.89 -5.95 -28.30
C GLU A 289 -16.87 -5.33 -27.34
N PRO A 290 -15.54 -5.52 -27.54
CA PRO A 290 -14.50 -5.03 -26.63
C PRO A 290 -14.60 -3.54 -26.32
N GLY A 291 -14.80 -2.71 -27.35
CA GLY A 291 -14.92 -1.25 -27.23
C GLY A 291 -16.34 -0.74 -26.94
N SER A 292 -17.32 -1.62 -26.76
CA SER A 292 -18.69 -1.20 -26.40
C SER A 292 -18.76 -0.72 -24.94
N PRO A 293 -19.77 0.08 -24.55
CA PRO A 293 -19.95 0.46 -23.14
C PRO A 293 -20.01 -0.74 -22.19
N VAL A 294 -20.61 -1.85 -22.61
CA VAL A 294 -20.67 -3.10 -21.83
C VAL A 294 -19.31 -3.80 -21.77
N GLY A 295 -18.55 -3.82 -22.87
CA GLY A 295 -17.21 -4.38 -22.91
C GLY A 295 -16.21 -3.63 -22.02
N LEU A 296 -16.22 -2.30 -22.07
CA LEU A 296 -15.40 -1.45 -21.20
C LEU A 296 -15.78 -1.60 -19.73
N MET A 297 -17.08 -1.65 -19.41
CA MET A 297 -17.55 -1.93 -18.06
C MET A 297 -17.10 -3.31 -17.55
N ALA A 298 -17.17 -4.35 -18.38
CA ALA A 298 -16.71 -5.69 -18.00
C ALA A 298 -15.19 -5.70 -17.75
N ARG A 299 -14.42 -4.98 -18.58
CA ARG A 299 -12.98 -4.76 -18.39
C ARG A 299 -12.68 -4.07 -17.06
N ASP A 300 -13.39 -2.99 -16.76
CA ASP A 300 -13.19 -2.19 -15.55
C ASP A 300 -13.48 -2.98 -14.27
N ARG A 301 -14.43 -3.93 -14.34
CA ARG A 301 -14.75 -4.81 -13.22
C ARG A 301 -13.89 -6.07 -13.15
N ALA A 302 -13.16 -6.43 -14.21
CA ALA A 302 -12.30 -7.61 -14.36
C ALA A 302 -12.95 -8.99 -14.13
N SER A 303 -13.65 -9.22 -13.02
CA SER A 303 -14.37 -10.45 -12.69
C SER A 303 -15.52 -10.19 -11.72
N THR A 304 -16.38 -11.20 -11.51
CA THR A 304 -17.32 -11.22 -10.38
C THR A 304 -16.53 -11.37 -9.09
N VAL A 305 -16.83 -10.54 -8.08
CA VAL A 305 -16.25 -10.61 -6.74
C VAL A 305 -17.11 -11.55 -5.90
N TYR A 306 -16.56 -12.69 -5.49
CA TYR A 306 -17.21 -13.62 -4.57
C TYR A 306 -16.66 -13.42 -3.16
N PHE A 307 -17.55 -13.38 -2.17
CA PHE A 307 -17.18 -13.34 -0.77
C PHE A 307 -18.30 -13.95 0.08
N PRO A 308 -18.02 -14.36 1.34
CA PRO A 308 -19.05 -14.95 2.19
C PRO A 308 -20.32 -14.11 2.29
N GLY A 309 -21.45 -14.70 1.89
CA GLY A 309 -22.79 -14.13 2.04
C GLY A 309 -23.28 -13.24 0.89
N ASP A 310 -22.43 -12.81 -0.03
CA ASP A 310 -22.86 -11.97 -1.16
C ASP A 310 -21.86 -11.99 -2.33
N LYS A 311 -22.21 -11.30 -3.42
CA LYS A 311 -21.30 -11.13 -4.57
C LYS A 311 -21.53 -9.81 -5.27
N ILE A 312 -20.51 -9.32 -5.96
CA ILE A 312 -20.60 -8.18 -6.87
C ILE A 312 -20.33 -8.68 -8.28
N THR A 313 -21.36 -8.75 -9.13
CA THR A 313 -21.24 -9.35 -10.46
C THR A 313 -20.45 -8.48 -11.44
N MET A 314 -19.73 -9.12 -12.37
CA MET A 314 -19.05 -8.46 -13.48
C MET A 314 -20.05 -7.85 -14.47
N LEU A 315 -21.12 -8.60 -14.76
CA LEU A 315 -22.15 -8.22 -15.71
C LEU A 315 -23.48 -7.91 -15.01
N PRO A 316 -24.33 -7.03 -15.59
CA PRO A 316 -25.67 -6.76 -15.08
C PRO A 316 -26.56 -8.01 -15.17
N GLN A 317 -27.47 -8.16 -14.20
CA GLN A 317 -28.39 -9.30 -14.14
C GLN A 317 -29.19 -9.56 -15.43
N PRO A 318 -29.76 -8.55 -16.12
CA PRO A 318 -30.45 -8.78 -17.39
C PRO A 318 -29.54 -9.42 -18.47
N LEU A 319 -28.25 -9.08 -18.46
CA LEU A 319 -27.29 -9.61 -19.41
C LEU A 319 -26.87 -11.03 -19.04
N ILE A 320 -26.63 -11.29 -17.75
CA ILE A 320 -26.38 -12.66 -17.24
C ILE A 320 -27.54 -13.57 -17.65
N LYS A 321 -28.78 -13.18 -17.39
CA LYS A 321 -29.98 -13.96 -17.77
C LYS A 321 -30.14 -14.21 -19.28
N ALA A 322 -29.55 -13.38 -20.12
CA ALA A 322 -29.60 -13.55 -21.57
C ALA A 322 -28.67 -14.67 -22.06
N PHE A 323 -27.57 -14.93 -21.35
CA PHE A 323 -26.50 -15.84 -21.77
C PHE A 323 -26.27 -17.04 -20.84
N SER A 324 -26.67 -16.93 -19.56
CA SER A 324 -26.60 -18.02 -18.59
C SER A 324 -27.28 -19.26 -19.15
N LEU A 325 -26.63 -20.41 -18.96
CA LEU A 325 -27.11 -21.71 -19.41
C LEU A 325 -28.21 -22.23 -18.46
N ASP A 326 -29.28 -21.44 -18.35
CA ASP A 326 -30.43 -21.73 -17.51
C ASP A 326 -31.31 -22.83 -18.12
N GLU A 327 -31.80 -23.71 -17.26
CA GLU A 327 -32.72 -24.80 -17.58
C GLU A 327 -33.96 -24.32 -18.37
N GLY A 328 -34.31 -25.08 -19.41
CA GLY A 328 -35.48 -24.83 -20.24
C GLY A 328 -35.26 -23.85 -21.40
N TYR A 329 -34.03 -23.35 -21.59
CA TYR A 329 -33.71 -22.41 -22.66
C TYR A 329 -32.66 -22.96 -23.62
N ALA A 330 -32.79 -22.58 -24.89
CA ALA A 330 -31.70 -22.70 -25.86
C ALA A 330 -30.84 -21.44 -25.79
N ARG A 331 -29.53 -21.59 -25.59
CA ARG A 331 -28.60 -20.48 -25.37
C ARG A 331 -27.42 -20.51 -26.33
N PRO A 332 -26.93 -19.33 -26.78
CA PRO A 332 -25.68 -19.23 -27.54
C PRO A 332 -24.51 -19.81 -26.75
N THR A 333 -23.81 -20.77 -27.34
CA THR A 333 -22.67 -21.45 -26.74
C THR A 333 -21.49 -21.58 -27.70
N LEU A 334 -20.30 -21.46 -27.13
CA LEU A 334 -19.07 -21.95 -27.72
C LEU A 334 -18.84 -23.37 -27.19
N SER A 335 -19.11 -24.34 -28.05
CA SER A 335 -19.04 -25.76 -27.71
C SER A 335 -17.71 -26.37 -28.13
N LEU A 336 -17.13 -27.21 -27.29
CA LEU A 336 -16.04 -28.12 -27.61
C LEU A 336 -16.55 -29.57 -27.56
N TYR A 337 -16.62 -30.22 -28.72
CA TYR A 337 -16.92 -31.64 -28.84
C TYR A 337 -15.64 -32.46 -28.85
N ILE A 338 -15.64 -33.57 -28.09
CA ILE A 338 -14.47 -34.42 -27.91
C ILE A 338 -14.91 -35.88 -28.02
N ASP A 339 -14.30 -36.60 -28.94
CA ASP A 339 -14.57 -38.02 -29.16
C ASP A 339 -13.57 -38.85 -28.35
N PHE A 340 -14.09 -39.77 -27.54
CA PHE A 340 -13.34 -40.71 -26.73
C PHE A 340 -13.61 -42.14 -27.17
N ASN A 341 -12.57 -42.98 -27.20
CA ASN A 341 -12.76 -44.43 -27.34
C ASN A 341 -13.24 -45.06 -26.03
N ALA A 342 -13.51 -46.37 -26.04
CA ALA A 342 -13.97 -47.11 -24.88
C ALA A 342 -12.97 -47.08 -23.70
N GLN A 343 -11.68 -46.85 -23.97
CA GLN A 343 -10.60 -46.75 -22.97
C GLN A 343 -10.47 -45.34 -22.39
N GLY A 344 -11.22 -44.36 -22.90
CA GLY A 344 -11.14 -42.96 -22.48
C GLY A 344 -9.98 -42.19 -23.10
N GLU A 345 -9.41 -42.68 -24.20
CA GLU A 345 -8.42 -41.95 -24.99
C GLU A 345 -9.12 -40.99 -25.95
N ARG A 346 -8.59 -39.77 -26.08
CA ARG A 346 -9.10 -38.74 -26.99
C ARG A 346 -8.76 -39.11 -28.44
N ILE A 347 -9.78 -39.20 -29.29
CA ILE A 347 -9.66 -39.50 -30.72
C ILE A 347 -9.61 -38.21 -31.54
N ALA A 348 -10.56 -37.30 -31.29
CA ALA A 348 -10.73 -36.08 -32.05
C ALA A 348 -11.39 -34.99 -31.20
N SER A 349 -11.22 -33.73 -31.59
CA SER A 349 -11.96 -32.62 -31.01
C SER A 349 -12.38 -31.61 -32.08
N GLN A 350 -13.52 -30.95 -31.85
CA GLN A 350 -14.03 -29.91 -32.74
C GLN A 350 -14.73 -28.83 -31.92
N SER A 351 -14.44 -27.56 -32.22
CA SER A 351 -15.15 -26.42 -31.65
C SER A 351 -16.24 -25.89 -32.59
N ARG A 352 -17.37 -25.43 -32.03
CA ARG A 352 -18.49 -24.86 -32.77
C ARG A 352 -19.12 -23.70 -32.01
N LEU A 353 -19.55 -22.68 -32.74
CA LEU A 353 -20.50 -21.68 -32.23
C LEU A 353 -21.91 -22.12 -32.63
N GLU A 354 -22.78 -22.32 -31.66
CA GLU A 354 -24.14 -22.82 -31.88
C GLU A 354 -25.08 -22.37 -30.75
N SER A 355 -26.32 -22.84 -30.77
CA SER A 355 -27.21 -22.76 -29.60
C SER A 355 -27.49 -24.15 -29.07
N ILE A 356 -27.48 -24.34 -27.75
CA ILE A 356 -27.81 -25.62 -27.12
C ILE A 356 -28.93 -25.47 -26.10
N TYR A 357 -29.84 -26.45 -26.08
CA TYR A 357 -30.93 -26.52 -25.13
C TYR A 357 -30.45 -27.13 -23.81
N ILE A 358 -30.68 -26.44 -22.70
CA ILE A 358 -30.35 -26.92 -21.37
C ILE A 358 -31.53 -27.68 -20.80
N GLU A 359 -31.38 -29.00 -20.69
CA GLU A 359 -32.42 -29.88 -20.15
C GLU A 359 -32.57 -29.69 -18.64
N LYS A 360 -31.46 -29.54 -17.92
CA LYS A 360 -31.48 -29.42 -16.46
C LYS A 360 -30.24 -28.75 -15.90
N ASN A 361 -30.42 -27.88 -14.90
CA ASN A 361 -29.32 -27.42 -14.05
C ASN A 361 -29.22 -28.32 -12.81
N ILE A 362 -28.26 -29.23 -12.80
CA ILE A 362 -28.08 -30.19 -11.70
C ILE A 362 -27.37 -29.48 -10.55
N ARG A 363 -28.05 -29.37 -9.40
CA ARG A 363 -27.48 -28.78 -8.19
C ARG A 363 -26.78 -29.83 -7.34
N LEU A 364 -25.61 -29.48 -6.79
CA LEU A 364 -24.91 -30.30 -5.78
C LEU A 364 -25.83 -30.58 -4.59
N GLY A 365 -25.68 -31.76 -3.98
CA GLY A 365 -26.57 -32.25 -2.94
C GLY A 365 -26.42 -33.75 -2.63
N PRO A 366 -27.45 -34.38 -2.03
CA PRO A 366 -27.32 -35.75 -1.48
C PRO A 366 -26.93 -36.84 -2.47
N TRP A 367 -27.21 -36.65 -3.77
CA TRP A 367 -26.88 -37.62 -4.83
C TRP A 367 -25.36 -37.81 -5.02
N GLU A 368 -24.54 -36.85 -4.59
CA GLU A 368 -23.08 -36.93 -4.68
C GLU A 368 -22.53 -38.15 -3.94
N SER A 369 -23.16 -38.53 -2.81
CA SER A 369 -22.80 -39.70 -2.03
C SER A 369 -22.89 -41.03 -2.79
N GLU A 370 -23.65 -41.08 -3.89
CA GLU A 370 -23.69 -42.26 -4.76
C GLU A 370 -22.35 -42.45 -5.49
N LEU A 371 -21.59 -41.37 -5.74
CA LEU A 371 -20.30 -41.39 -6.42
C LEU A 371 -19.12 -41.78 -5.51
N ASP A 372 -19.32 -41.80 -4.19
CA ASP A 372 -18.32 -42.25 -3.22
C ASP A 372 -18.15 -43.79 -3.21
N GLN A 373 -19.09 -44.50 -3.84
CA GLN A 373 -19.04 -45.95 -3.99
C GLN A 373 -17.98 -46.38 -5.02
N PRO A 374 -17.48 -47.63 -4.96
CA PRO A 374 -16.68 -48.21 -6.04
C PRO A 374 -17.35 -48.00 -7.40
N PHE A 375 -16.57 -47.67 -8.43
CA PHE A 375 -17.10 -47.22 -9.73
C PHE A 375 -18.10 -48.20 -10.36
N GLU A 376 -17.87 -49.50 -10.19
CA GLU A 376 -18.74 -50.58 -10.67
C GLU A 376 -20.10 -50.60 -9.95
N ALA A 377 -20.13 -50.20 -8.68
CA ALA A 377 -21.32 -50.20 -7.84
C ALA A 377 -22.23 -48.98 -8.03
N ILE A 378 -21.73 -47.90 -8.64
CA ILE A 378 -22.51 -46.68 -8.92
C ILE A 378 -23.70 -47.02 -9.82
N SER A 379 -24.93 -46.79 -9.35
CA SER A 379 -26.15 -47.04 -10.13
C SER A 379 -26.56 -45.81 -10.96
N PRO A 380 -26.59 -45.89 -12.31
CA PRO A 380 -26.99 -44.76 -13.16
C PRO A 380 -28.39 -44.22 -12.87
N ASP A 381 -29.32 -45.08 -12.44
CA ASP A 381 -30.72 -44.70 -12.14
C ASP A 381 -30.87 -43.86 -10.86
N ARG A 382 -29.82 -43.82 -10.03
CA ARG A 382 -29.77 -43.00 -8.81
C ARG A 382 -29.13 -41.63 -9.03
N LEU A 383 -28.54 -41.42 -10.21
CA LEU A 383 -27.93 -40.15 -10.58
C LEU A 383 -28.99 -39.22 -11.20
N PRO A 384 -28.88 -37.89 -11.01
CA PRO A 384 -29.79 -36.93 -11.63
C PRO A 384 -29.69 -36.92 -13.16
N TRP A 385 -28.57 -37.42 -13.70
CA TRP A 385 -28.33 -37.68 -15.11
C TRP A 385 -27.41 -38.90 -15.26
N SER A 386 -27.83 -39.89 -16.05
CA SER A 386 -27.06 -41.12 -16.27
C SER A 386 -25.69 -40.87 -16.93
N GLY A 387 -25.53 -39.75 -17.64
CA GLY A 387 -24.26 -39.34 -18.26
C GLY A 387 -23.15 -38.98 -17.26
N ILE A 388 -23.48 -38.71 -16.00
CA ILE A 388 -22.49 -38.41 -14.95
C ILE A 388 -21.51 -39.57 -14.78
N LYS A 389 -21.97 -40.84 -14.83
CA LYS A 389 -21.09 -42.00 -14.63
C LYS A 389 -20.04 -42.15 -15.76
N PRO A 390 -20.40 -42.12 -17.05
CA PRO A 390 -19.42 -42.07 -18.13
C PRO A 390 -18.50 -40.85 -18.07
N LEU A 391 -19.02 -39.66 -17.76
CA LEU A 391 -18.18 -38.45 -17.64
C LEU A 391 -17.16 -38.58 -16.51
N LEU A 392 -17.54 -39.13 -15.36
CA LEU A 392 -16.64 -39.39 -14.25
C LEU A 392 -15.52 -40.37 -14.64
N PHE A 393 -15.85 -41.42 -15.40
CA PHE A 393 -14.86 -42.35 -15.93
C PHE A 393 -13.83 -41.62 -16.81
N LEU A 394 -14.30 -40.84 -17.78
CA LEU A 394 -13.44 -40.10 -18.70
C LEU A 394 -12.59 -39.05 -17.96
N ALA A 395 -13.17 -38.32 -17.00
CA ALA A 395 -12.45 -37.36 -16.18
C ALA A 395 -11.33 -38.01 -15.36
N LYS A 396 -11.55 -39.21 -14.79
CA LYS A 396 -10.49 -39.97 -14.11
C LYS A 396 -9.34 -40.34 -15.06
N GLN A 397 -9.63 -40.67 -16.32
CA GLN A 397 -8.59 -40.92 -17.34
C GLN A 397 -7.82 -39.65 -17.71
N LEU A 398 -8.53 -38.52 -17.89
CA LEU A 398 -7.91 -37.22 -18.15
C LEU A 398 -6.98 -36.81 -17.01
N ARG A 399 -7.43 -36.95 -15.76
CA ARG A 399 -6.61 -36.69 -14.57
C ARG A 399 -5.37 -37.57 -14.54
N ALA A 400 -5.50 -38.87 -14.80
CA ALA A 400 -4.36 -39.79 -14.80
C ALA A 400 -3.30 -39.40 -15.85
N GLN A 401 -3.74 -39.03 -17.07
CA GLN A 401 -2.83 -38.54 -18.12
C GLN A 401 -2.13 -37.23 -17.70
N ARG A 402 -2.86 -36.33 -17.05
CA ARG A 402 -2.36 -35.04 -16.58
C ARG A 402 -1.35 -35.20 -15.44
N GLU A 403 -1.61 -36.09 -14.48
CA GLU A 403 -0.69 -36.41 -13.38
C GLU A 403 0.61 -37.06 -13.89
N LEU A 404 0.53 -37.90 -14.93
CA LEU A 404 1.69 -38.43 -15.63
C LEU A 404 2.53 -37.30 -16.27
N ALA A 405 1.88 -36.34 -16.93
CA ALA A 405 2.56 -35.18 -17.53
C ALA A 405 3.15 -34.23 -16.46
N ARG A 406 2.46 -34.07 -15.34
CA ARG A 406 2.91 -33.30 -14.16
C ARG A 406 4.10 -33.96 -13.46
N GLY A 407 4.23 -35.28 -13.54
CA GLY A 407 5.28 -36.07 -12.88
C GLY A 407 5.05 -36.33 -11.39
N LYS A 408 3.92 -35.89 -10.84
CA LYS A 408 3.47 -36.18 -9.47
C LYS A 408 1.94 -36.17 -9.39
N PRO A 409 1.33 -37.00 -8.52
CA PRO A 409 -0.12 -36.96 -8.31
C PRO A 409 -0.57 -35.60 -7.79
N GLU A 410 -1.84 -35.26 -8.03
CA GLU A 410 -2.43 -34.08 -7.41
C GLU A 410 -2.81 -34.37 -5.96
N ALA A 411 -2.46 -33.44 -5.07
CA ALA A 411 -2.76 -33.54 -3.65
C ALA A 411 -4.27 -33.73 -3.45
N SER A 412 -4.63 -34.84 -2.81
CA SER A 412 -6.01 -35.18 -2.44
C SER A 412 -6.23 -34.98 -0.95
N GLY A 413 -7.47 -34.69 -0.54
CA GLY A 413 -7.84 -34.69 0.89
C GLY A 413 -7.70 -33.35 1.61
N ARG A 414 -7.39 -32.26 0.89
CA ARG A 414 -7.46 -30.90 1.43
C ARG A 414 -8.89 -30.57 1.86
N LEU A 415 -9.05 -30.09 3.09
CA LEU A 415 -10.30 -29.53 3.58
C LEU A 415 -10.50 -28.13 3.00
N ASP A 416 -11.57 -27.94 2.23
CA ASP A 416 -12.07 -26.64 1.83
C ASP A 416 -13.28 -26.27 2.71
N PHE A 417 -13.64 -24.99 2.71
CA PHE A 417 -14.73 -24.45 3.53
C PHE A 417 -15.75 -23.74 2.65
N ASN A 418 -17.02 -24.06 2.83
CA ASN A 418 -18.12 -23.33 2.24
C ASN A 418 -18.69 -22.37 3.28
N PHE A 419 -18.91 -21.13 2.85
CA PHE A 419 -19.45 -20.07 3.69
C PHE A 419 -20.88 -19.73 3.30
N TYR A 420 -21.76 -19.66 4.30
CA TYR A 420 -23.11 -19.13 4.18
C TYR A 420 -23.29 -18.03 5.22
N VAL A 421 -24.00 -16.96 4.87
CA VAL A 421 -24.37 -15.90 5.81
C VAL A 421 -25.88 -15.71 5.72
N ASP A 422 -26.56 -16.02 6.82
CA ASP A 422 -27.99 -15.82 6.96
C ASP A 422 -28.23 -14.37 7.41
N TRP A 423 -28.55 -13.51 6.44
CA TRP A 423 -28.80 -12.09 6.68
C TRP A 423 -30.14 -11.86 7.38
N ASN A 424 -30.19 -10.90 8.30
CA ASN A 424 -31.41 -10.53 9.00
C ASN A 424 -32.43 -9.89 8.05
N SER A 425 -33.50 -10.62 7.72
CA SER A 425 -34.55 -10.15 6.80
C SER A 425 -35.36 -8.97 7.33
N GLU A 426 -35.36 -8.71 8.65
CA GLU A 426 -36.08 -7.57 9.24
C GLU A 426 -35.30 -6.26 9.10
N ASN A 427 -34.01 -6.33 8.76
CA ASN A 427 -33.14 -5.17 8.58
C ASN A 427 -32.87 -4.92 7.08
N PRO A 428 -33.45 -3.86 6.47
CA PRO A 428 -33.27 -3.56 5.05
C PRO A 428 -31.81 -3.28 4.66
N SER A 429 -30.96 -2.90 5.62
CA SER A 429 -29.54 -2.66 5.42
C SER A 429 -28.66 -3.78 5.97
N ALA A 430 -29.22 -4.97 6.27
CA ALA A 430 -28.49 -6.07 6.90
C ALA A 430 -27.15 -6.40 6.21
N LYS A 431 -27.16 -6.53 4.88
CA LYS A 431 -25.95 -6.79 4.10
C LYS A 431 -24.91 -5.68 4.24
N ARG A 432 -25.32 -4.42 4.21
CA ARG A 432 -24.42 -3.26 4.33
C ARG A 432 -23.86 -3.14 5.75
N ASP A 433 -24.71 -3.41 6.74
CA ASP A 433 -24.40 -3.20 8.14
C ASP A 433 -23.73 -4.42 8.78
N GLY A 434 -23.60 -5.56 8.08
CA GLY A 434 -22.98 -6.78 8.60
C GLY A 434 -23.87 -7.59 9.56
N ASP A 435 -25.20 -7.37 9.49
CA ASP A 435 -26.20 -8.04 10.33
C ASP A 435 -26.56 -9.41 9.75
N GLY A 436 -25.62 -10.34 9.86
CA GLY A 436 -25.74 -11.70 9.37
C GLY A 436 -25.17 -12.72 10.35
N SER A 437 -25.65 -13.95 10.24
CA SER A 437 -25.16 -15.09 11.02
C SER A 437 -24.38 -16.05 10.11
N PRO A 438 -23.09 -16.30 10.39
CA PRO A 438 -22.30 -17.19 9.55
C PRO A 438 -22.61 -18.66 9.83
N ARG A 439 -22.59 -19.47 8.78
CA ARG A 439 -22.59 -20.94 8.82
C ARG A 439 -21.47 -21.44 7.90
N ILE A 440 -20.51 -22.14 8.49
CA ILE A 440 -19.36 -22.71 7.78
C ILE A 440 -19.51 -24.22 7.76
N THR A 441 -19.34 -24.83 6.59
CA THR A 441 -19.32 -26.29 6.40
C THR A 441 -18.06 -26.71 5.70
N THR A 442 -17.49 -27.85 6.09
CA THR A 442 -16.31 -28.41 5.43
C THR A 442 -16.71 -29.23 4.21
N ARG A 443 -15.87 -29.19 3.17
CA ARG A 443 -15.94 -30.08 2.01
C ARG A 443 -14.56 -30.67 1.76
N GLN A 444 -14.49 -31.92 1.30
CA GLN A 444 -13.21 -32.50 0.88
C GLN A 444 -12.96 -32.14 -0.57
N ARG A 445 -11.83 -31.49 -0.84
CA ARG A 445 -11.41 -31.16 -2.20
C ARG A 445 -11.06 -32.43 -2.96
N GLY A 446 -11.51 -32.50 -4.21
CA GLY A 446 -11.29 -33.67 -5.07
C GLY A 446 -12.37 -34.72 -4.91
N SER A 447 -13.60 -34.29 -4.57
CA SER A 447 -14.78 -35.14 -4.69
C SER A 447 -14.89 -35.69 -6.12
N PRO A 448 -15.60 -36.82 -6.35
CA PRO A 448 -15.82 -37.32 -7.69
C PRO A 448 -16.42 -36.27 -8.65
N VAL A 449 -17.32 -35.41 -8.16
CA VAL A 449 -17.91 -34.34 -8.96
C VAL A 449 -16.90 -33.23 -9.26
N ASP A 450 -16.08 -32.83 -8.28
CA ASP A 450 -15.01 -31.84 -8.49
C ASP A 450 -14.07 -32.31 -9.60
N ILE A 451 -13.67 -33.58 -9.57
CA ILE A 451 -12.81 -34.20 -10.60
C ILE A 451 -13.51 -34.16 -11.95
N LEU A 452 -14.78 -34.55 -12.02
CA LEU A 452 -15.56 -34.54 -13.25
C LEU A 452 -15.55 -33.15 -13.90
N VAL A 453 -16.01 -32.13 -13.19
CA VAL A 453 -16.15 -30.78 -13.74
C VAL A 453 -14.77 -30.18 -14.05
N SER A 454 -13.83 -30.24 -13.09
CA SER A 454 -12.53 -29.59 -13.25
C SER A 454 -11.70 -30.15 -14.41
N GLU A 455 -11.70 -31.46 -14.65
CA GLU A 455 -10.90 -32.05 -15.73
C GLU A 455 -11.42 -31.65 -17.12
N PHE A 456 -12.74 -31.56 -17.31
CA PHE A 456 -13.29 -31.06 -18.57
C PHE A 456 -13.07 -29.56 -18.75
N MET A 457 -13.12 -28.75 -17.68
CA MET A 457 -12.75 -27.34 -17.75
C MET A 457 -11.27 -27.15 -18.09
N ILE A 458 -10.39 -27.95 -17.46
CA ILE A 458 -8.95 -27.94 -17.76
C ILE A 458 -8.71 -28.31 -19.22
N LEU A 459 -9.40 -29.35 -19.71
CA LEU A 459 -9.33 -29.80 -21.09
C LEU A 459 -9.80 -28.73 -22.07
N ALA A 460 -10.93 -28.06 -21.82
CA ALA A 460 -11.44 -27.01 -22.68
C ALA A 460 -10.50 -25.79 -22.75
N ASN A 461 -10.04 -25.32 -21.58
CA ASN A 461 -9.07 -24.23 -21.48
C ASN A 461 -7.74 -24.55 -22.19
N THR A 462 -7.30 -25.81 -22.11
CA THR A 462 -6.07 -26.26 -22.79
C THR A 462 -6.29 -26.37 -24.30
N ALA A 463 -7.38 -27.00 -24.74
CA ALA A 463 -7.67 -27.18 -26.16
C ALA A 463 -7.82 -25.84 -26.90
N TRP A 464 -8.50 -24.86 -26.29
CA TRP A 464 -8.60 -23.52 -26.86
C TRP A 464 -7.31 -22.71 -26.72
N GLY A 465 -6.56 -22.87 -25.63
CA GLY A 465 -5.22 -22.28 -25.49
C GLY A 465 -4.27 -22.75 -26.59
N ASP A 466 -4.26 -24.05 -26.89
CA ASP A 466 -3.52 -24.65 -28.00
C ASP A 466 -4.01 -24.13 -29.35
N THR A 467 -5.33 -24.01 -29.53
CA THR A 467 -5.93 -23.48 -30.77
C THR A 467 -5.48 -22.04 -31.05
N LEU A 468 -5.49 -21.17 -30.03
CA LEU A 468 -5.00 -19.80 -30.15
C LEU A 468 -3.50 -19.75 -30.45
N ALA A 469 -2.71 -20.59 -29.78
CA ALA A 469 -1.27 -20.68 -29.99
C ALA A 469 -0.93 -21.12 -31.43
N LEU A 470 -1.65 -22.12 -31.95
CA LEU A 470 -1.50 -22.60 -33.33
C LEU A 470 -1.91 -21.53 -34.36
N ALA A 471 -2.97 -20.78 -34.08
CA ALA A 471 -3.42 -19.65 -34.91
C ALA A 471 -2.52 -18.42 -34.81
N ARG A 472 -1.55 -18.41 -33.89
CA ARG A 472 -0.68 -17.26 -33.57
C ARG A 472 -1.47 -16.01 -33.18
N LEU A 473 -2.61 -16.21 -32.55
CA LEU A 473 -3.41 -15.14 -31.96
C LEU A 473 -3.05 -15.00 -30.48
N PRO A 474 -2.96 -13.77 -29.95
CA PRO A 474 -2.76 -13.58 -28.53
C PRO A 474 -4.01 -14.00 -27.76
N GLY A 475 -3.82 -14.44 -26.54
CA GLY A 475 -4.87 -14.75 -25.57
C GLY A 475 -4.36 -14.47 -24.17
N ILE A 476 -5.22 -14.51 -23.17
CA ILE A 476 -4.82 -14.39 -21.77
C ILE A 476 -4.56 -15.80 -21.24
N TYR A 477 -3.28 -16.14 -21.15
CA TYR A 477 -2.77 -17.41 -20.66
C TYR A 477 -2.39 -17.32 -19.20
N ARG A 478 -2.76 -18.34 -18.43
CA ARG A 478 -2.30 -18.55 -17.07
C ARG A 478 -1.10 -19.48 -17.11
N VAL A 479 0.09 -18.93 -16.92
CA VAL A 479 1.36 -19.65 -17.04
C VAL A 479 1.93 -19.87 -15.66
N GLN A 480 2.44 -21.08 -15.42
CA GLN A 480 3.10 -21.44 -14.17
C GLN A 480 4.49 -21.98 -14.41
N THR A 481 5.49 -21.23 -13.96
CA THR A 481 6.91 -21.58 -14.03
C THR A 481 7.56 -21.37 -12.68
N MET A 482 8.34 -22.34 -12.21
CA MET A 482 9.02 -22.29 -10.90
C MET A 482 8.04 -22.05 -9.73
N GLY A 483 6.87 -22.68 -9.80
CA GLY A 483 5.82 -22.59 -8.77
C GLY A 483 4.94 -21.33 -8.83
N ARG A 484 5.34 -20.27 -9.56
CA ARG A 484 4.56 -19.03 -9.66
C ARG A 484 3.62 -19.02 -10.85
N VAL A 485 2.39 -18.59 -10.60
CA VAL A 485 1.34 -18.38 -11.59
C VAL A 485 1.34 -16.90 -12.01
N ARG A 486 1.24 -16.62 -13.31
CA ARG A 486 1.03 -15.27 -13.84
C ARG A 486 0.08 -15.29 -15.04
N MET A 487 -0.59 -14.16 -15.28
CA MET A 487 -1.32 -13.92 -16.51
C MET A 487 -0.41 -13.26 -17.54
N GLN A 488 -0.43 -13.76 -18.79
CA GLN A 488 0.36 -13.20 -19.88
C GLN A 488 -0.37 -13.34 -21.22
N THR A 489 0.02 -12.54 -22.22
CA THR A 489 -0.62 -12.52 -23.54
C THR A 489 -0.11 -13.60 -24.50
N GLN A 490 0.97 -14.29 -24.11
CA GLN A 490 1.66 -15.29 -24.92
C GLN A 490 1.46 -16.69 -24.33
N PRO A 491 1.39 -17.73 -25.18
CA PRO A 491 1.29 -19.11 -24.73
C PRO A 491 2.47 -19.51 -23.84
N GLY A 492 2.22 -20.39 -22.86
CA GLY A 492 3.24 -20.92 -21.98
C GLY A 492 2.73 -21.99 -21.03
N PRO A 493 3.62 -22.85 -20.51
CA PRO A 493 3.26 -24.02 -19.73
C PRO A 493 2.71 -23.67 -18.34
N HIS A 494 1.77 -24.46 -17.86
CA HIS A 494 1.32 -24.45 -16.48
C HIS A 494 1.80 -25.70 -15.76
N GLN A 495 3.03 -25.66 -15.21
CA GLN A 495 3.71 -26.83 -14.64
C GLN A 495 2.89 -27.57 -13.57
N GLY A 496 2.20 -26.86 -12.67
CA GLY A 496 1.40 -27.49 -11.62
C GLY A 496 0.11 -28.15 -12.12
N LEU A 497 -0.37 -27.79 -13.31
CA LEU A 497 -1.47 -28.49 -13.98
C LEU A 497 -0.96 -29.53 -14.97
N GLY A 498 0.31 -29.54 -15.35
CA GLY A 498 0.85 -30.49 -16.33
C GLY A 498 0.37 -30.23 -17.77
N VAL A 499 0.09 -28.97 -18.14
CA VAL A 499 -0.43 -28.59 -19.47
C VAL A 499 0.43 -27.53 -20.17
N ASN A 500 0.39 -27.51 -21.50
CA ASN A 500 1.27 -26.67 -22.33
C ASN A 500 0.78 -25.23 -22.51
N ASN A 501 -0.50 -25.02 -22.81
CA ASN A 501 -1.05 -23.70 -23.09
C ASN A 501 -2.40 -23.56 -22.39
N TYR A 502 -2.40 -22.99 -21.18
CA TYR A 502 -3.61 -22.90 -20.37
C TYR A 502 -4.25 -21.51 -20.47
N ALA A 503 -5.33 -21.39 -21.26
CA ALA A 503 -6.06 -20.13 -21.44
C ALA A 503 -7.46 -20.22 -20.84
N TRP A 504 -7.73 -19.46 -19.78
CA TRP A 504 -9.07 -19.42 -19.16
C TRP A 504 -10.12 -18.94 -20.16
N SER A 505 -11.10 -19.78 -20.44
CA SER A 505 -12.09 -19.61 -21.50
C SER A 505 -13.45 -20.22 -21.15
N THR A 506 -13.61 -20.72 -19.92
CA THR A 506 -14.77 -21.49 -19.47
C THR A 506 -15.70 -20.71 -18.53
N SER A 507 -15.44 -19.42 -18.26
CA SER A 507 -16.34 -18.60 -17.44
C SER A 507 -16.48 -17.13 -17.90
N PRO A 508 -16.90 -16.89 -19.16
CA PRO A 508 -16.97 -15.55 -19.73
C PRO A 508 -18.06 -14.64 -19.13
N LEU A 509 -19.04 -15.16 -18.37
CA LEU A 509 -20.04 -14.33 -17.68
C LEU A 509 -19.48 -13.65 -16.43
N ARG A 510 -18.42 -14.22 -15.84
CA ARG A 510 -17.84 -13.79 -14.56
C ARG A 510 -16.35 -13.47 -14.60
N ARG A 511 -15.65 -13.70 -15.72
CA ARG A 511 -14.25 -13.31 -15.91
C ARG A 511 -14.03 -12.64 -17.26
N TYR A 512 -13.48 -11.43 -17.24
CA TYR A 512 -13.18 -10.67 -18.44
C TYR A 512 -12.06 -11.35 -19.26
N SER A 513 -11.13 -12.05 -18.61
CA SER A 513 -10.10 -12.81 -19.31
C SER A 513 -10.68 -13.93 -20.19
N ASP A 514 -11.69 -14.64 -19.70
CA ASP A 514 -12.44 -15.64 -20.47
C ASP A 514 -13.22 -15.01 -21.62
N LEU A 515 -13.82 -13.82 -21.42
CA LEU A 515 -14.47 -13.06 -22.49
C LEU A 515 -13.49 -12.64 -23.60
N VAL A 516 -12.29 -12.18 -23.23
CA VAL A 516 -11.21 -11.84 -24.17
C VAL A 516 -10.79 -13.06 -24.99
N ASN A 517 -10.56 -14.20 -24.33
CA ASN A 517 -10.19 -15.43 -25.00
C ASN A 517 -11.32 -15.92 -25.91
N GLN A 518 -12.58 -15.79 -25.50
CA GLN A 518 -13.73 -16.13 -26.33
C GLN A 518 -13.77 -15.32 -27.64
N TRP A 519 -13.49 -14.01 -27.61
CA TRP A 519 -13.41 -13.22 -28.86
C TRP A 519 -12.33 -13.71 -29.82
N GLN A 520 -11.18 -14.12 -29.28
CA GLN A 520 -10.07 -14.64 -30.09
C GLN A 520 -10.40 -16.02 -30.66
N ILE A 521 -11.01 -16.91 -29.87
CA ILE A 521 -11.44 -18.24 -30.33
C ILE A 521 -12.50 -18.11 -31.44
N LEU A 522 -13.48 -17.21 -31.26
CA LEU A 522 -14.48 -16.92 -32.29
C LEU A 522 -13.84 -16.41 -33.59
N SER A 523 -12.70 -15.72 -33.52
CA SER A 523 -11.95 -15.34 -34.72
C SER A 523 -11.30 -16.54 -35.40
N VAL A 524 -10.74 -17.50 -34.65
CA VAL A 524 -10.20 -18.74 -35.22
C VAL A 524 -11.29 -19.55 -35.92
N LEU A 525 -12.52 -19.54 -35.37
CA LEU A 525 -13.70 -20.19 -35.97
C LEU A 525 -14.32 -19.42 -37.15
N GLY A 526 -13.71 -18.31 -37.58
CA GLY A 526 -14.20 -17.50 -38.70
C GLY A 526 -15.51 -16.75 -38.42
N GLN A 527 -15.91 -16.62 -37.15
CA GLN A 527 -17.15 -15.96 -36.75
C GLN A 527 -16.98 -14.45 -36.59
N ARG A 528 -15.75 -13.98 -36.40
CA ARG A 528 -15.40 -12.55 -36.30
C ARG A 528 -13.96 -12.29 -36.72
N LEU A 529 -13.59 -11.02 -36.86
CA LEU A 529 -12.19 -10.61 -36.93
C LEU A 529 -11.55 -10.69 -35.53
N ALA A 530 -10.25 -10.95 -35.48
CA ALA A 530 -9.49 -10.98 -34.25
C ALA A 530 -9.61 -9.63 -33.52
N ALA A 531 -10.07 -9.68 -32.27
CA ALA A 531 -10.30 -8.47 -31.46
C ALA A 531 -8.98 -7.75 -31.14
N PHE A 532 -7.92 -8.53 -30.87
CA PHE A 532 -6.59 -8.03 -30.53
C PHE A 532 -5.51 -8.72 -31.37
N LYS A 533 -4.43 -8.00 -31.64
CA LYS A 533 -3.26 -8.50 -32.39
C LYS A 533 -2.07 -8.76 -31.46
N GLY A 534 -1.04 -9.43 -31.98
CA GLY A 534 0.22 -9.57 -31.24
C GLY A 534 0.78 -8.19 -30.85
N ASN A 535 1.21 -8.06 -29.60
CA ASN A 535 1.71 -6.83 -28.99
C ASN A 535 0.69 -5.67 -28.89
N ASP A 536 -0.61 -5.98 -28.82
CA ASP A 536 -1.66 -5.00 -28.64
C ASP A 536 -1.60 -4.33 -27.24
N ALA A 537 -1.47 -3.00 -27.22
CA ALA A 537 -1.33 -2.22 -25.99
C ALA A 537 -2.60 -2.26 -25.12
N GLU A 538 -3.79 -2.32 -25.72
CA GLU A 538 -5.04 -2.42 -24.97
C GLU A 538 -5.16 -3.78 -24.29
N LEU A 539 -4.76 -4.86 -24.98
CA LEU A 539 -4.72 -6.20 -24.41
C LEU A 539 -3.73 -6.30 -23.25
N PHE A 540 -2.52 -5.74 -23.37
CA PHE A 540 -1.56 -5.71 -22.26
C PHE A 540 -2.11 -4.95 -21.06
N SER A 541 -2.69 -3.77 -21.30
CA SER A 541 -3.31 -2.98 -20.25
C SER A 541 -4.46 -3.74 -19.57
N ALA A 542 -5.29 -4.46 -20.33
CA ALA A 542 -6.36 -5.28 -19.79
C ALA A 542 -5.84 -6.46 -18.94
N VAL A 543 -4.76 -7.14 -19.35
CA VAL A 543 -4.15 -8.22 -18.56
C VAL A 543 -3.60 -7.70 -17.23
N THR A 544 -2.86 -6.59 -17.24
CA THR A 544 -2.31 -6.00 -16.02
C THR A 544 -3.41 -5.54 -15.06
N GLN A 545 -4.45 -4.91 -15.59
CA GLN A 545 -5.62 -4.49 -14.81
C GLN A 545 -6.35 -5.70 -14.21
N PHE A 546 -6.59 -6.74 -15.01
CA PHE A 546 -7.21 -7.98 -14.56
C PHE A 546 -6.40 -8.62 -13.43
N ASP A 547 -5.09 -8.81 -13.61
CA ASP A 547 -4.22 -9.43 -12.61
C ASP A 547 -4.21 -8.64 -11.28
N THR A 548 -4.18 -7.30 -11.37
CA THR A 548 -4.22 -6.41 -10.20
C THR A 548 -5.54 -6.51 -9.44
N LEU A 549 -6.67 -6.35 -10.14
CA LEU A 549 -8.00 -6.37 -9.51
C LEU A 549 -8.36 -7.76 -9.00
N TYR A 550 -8.05 -8.81 -9.76
CA TYR A 550 -8.34 -10.19 -9.40
C TYR A 550 -7.63 -10.59 -8.10
N ASN A 551 -6.37 -10.17 -7.91
CA ASN A 551 -5.66 -10.37 -6.64
C ASN A 551 -6.28 -9.56 -5.49
N GLN A 552 -6.66 -8.29 -5.72
CA GLN A 552 -7.34 -7.47 -4.70
C GLN A 552 -8.70 -8.06 -4.29
N TYR A 553 -9.41 -8.70 -5.21
CA TYR A 553 -10.67 -9.39 -4.92
C TYR A 553 -10.42 -10.64 -4.06
N GLY A 554 -9.34 -11.38 -4.34
CA GLY A 554 -8.89 -12.49 -3.50
C GLY A 554 -8.54 -12.06 -2.08
N ASP A 555 -7.74 -11.00 -1.92
CA ASP A 555 -7.38 -10.44 -0.60
C ASP A 555 -8.63 -10.02 0.21
N PHE A 556 -9.63 -9.48 -0.48
CA PHE A 556 -10.90 -9.11 0.13
C PHE A 556 -11.76 -10.33 0.52
N GLN A 557 -11.78 -11.36 -0.33
CA GLN A 557 -12.43 -12.63 -0.01
C GLN A 557 -11.81 -13.24 1.26
N ASP A 558 -10.48 -13.35 1.32
CA ASP A 558 -9.75 -13.88 2.48
C ASP A 558 -10.03 -13.06 3.76
N THR A 559 -10.09 -11.73 3.61
CA THR A 559 -10.46 -10.81 4.70
C THR A 559 -11.84 -11.14 5.27
N LEU A 560 -12.84 -11.32 4.41
CA LEU A 560 -14.20 -11.63 4.85
C LEU A 560 -14.35 -13.08 5.34
N GLU A 561 -13.69 -14.04 4.71
CA GLU A 561 -13.62 -15.43 5.21
C GLU A 561 -13.08 -15.46 6.63
N ARG A 562 -12.03 -14.69 6.91
CA ARG A 562 -11.49 -14.55 8.25
C ARG A 562 -12.48 -13.87 9.19
N TYR A 563 -13.04 -12.71 8.81
CA TYR A 563 -14.05 -12.01 9.60
C TYR A 563 -15.19 -12.93 10.04
N TRP A 564 -15.78 -13.66 9.09
CA TRP A 564 -16.90 -14.56 9.37
C TRP A 564 -16.50 -15.79 10.17
N SER A 565 -15.27 -16.30 9.98
CA SER A 565 -14.74 -17.40 10.80
C SER A 565 -14.63 -17.02 12.28
N LEU A 566 -14.16 -15.80 12.59
CA LEU A 566 -14.05 -15.34 13.99
C LEU A 566 -15.42 -15.23 14.68
N ARG A 567 -16.42 -14.74 13.95
CA ARG A 567 -17.80 -14.67 14.45
C ARG A 567 -18.44 -16.05 14.55
N TRP A 568 -18.21 -16.91 13.56
CA TRP A 568 -18.71 -18.29 13.56
C TRP A 568 -18.20 -19.08 14.77
N ILE A 569 -16.91 -19.00 15.10
CA ILE A 569 -16.34 -19.62 16.31
C ILE A 569 -17.09 -19.14 17.57
N GLY A 570 -17.34 -17.84 17.70
CA GLY A 570 -18.09 -17.29 18.83
C GLY A 570 -19.51 -17.87 18.94
N VAL A 571 -20.21 -18.02 17.81
CA VAL A 571 -21.55 -18.63 17.76
C VAL A 571 -21.51 -20.12 18.11
N GLN A 572 -20.58 -20.88 17.52
CA GLN A 572 -20.47 -22.34 17.74
C GLN A 572 -20.26 -22.69 19.22
N TYR A 573 -19.47 -21.90 19.93
CA TYR A 573 -19.13 -22.15 21.33
C TYR A 573 -20.03 -21.40 22.33
N GLY A 574 -21.18 -20.86 21.88
CA GLY A 574 -22.18 -20.24 22.75
C GLY A 574 -21.77 -18.89 23.35
N ILE A 575 -20.75 -18.25 22.79
CA ILE A 575 -20.28 -16.91 23.19
C ILE A 575 -21.15 -15.80 22.59
N GLY A 576 -21.69 -16.04 21.39
CA GLY A 576 -22.65 -15.17 20.70
C GLY A 576 -22.08 -14.49 19.45
N HIS A 577 -22.81 -13.49 18.94
CA HIS A 577 -22.55 -12.82 17.65
C HIS A 577 -21.67 -11.56 17.76
N ALA A 578 -20.95 -11.37 18.86
CA ALA A 578 -20.18 -10.16 19.10
C ALA A 578 -19.01 -9.98 18.11
N GLU A 579 -18.69 -8.72 17.79
CA GLU A 579 -17.54 -8.33 16.95
C GLU A 579 -16.19 -8.63 17.63
N SER A 580 -16.19 -8.79 18.95
CA SER A 580 -15.03 -9.25 19.72
C SER A 580 -15.51 -10.12 20.86
N TRP A 581 -14.71 -11.13 21.21
CA TRP A 581 -15.02 -11.99 22.34
C TRP A 581 -13.78 -12.46 23.08
N SER A 582 -13.97 -12.78 24.36
CA SER A 582 -12.97 -13.39 25.25
C SER A 582 -13.59 -14.63 25.86
N ALA A 583 -12.96 -15.79 25.62
CA ALA A 583 -13.41 -17.06 26.16
C ALA A 583 -13.33 -17.06 27.69
N ILE A 584 -12.27 -16.44 28.24
CA ILE A 584 -12.03 -16.31 29.68
C ILE A 584 -13.13 -15.48 30.34
N ASP A 585 -13.46 -14.31 29.80
CA ASP A 585 -14.47 -13.42 30.40
C ASP A 585 -15.87 -14.03 30.37
N ARG A 586 -16.10 -14.97 29.44
CA ARG A 586 -17.36 -15.71 29.31
C ARG A 586 -17.36 -17.04 30.06
N GLY A 587 -16.26 -17.41 30.70
CA GLY A 587 -16.13 -18.68 31.43
C GLY A 587 -16.18 -19.93 30.54
N VAL A 588 -15.85 -19.79 29.25
CA VAL A 588 -15.85 -20.87 28.27
C VAL A 588 -14.41 -21.29 27.97
N ARG A 589 -14.16 -22.58 27.78
CA ARG A 589 -12.90 -23.09 27.20
C ARG A 589 -13.15 -23.62 25.81
N ILE A 590 -12.45 -23.07 24.82
CA ILE A 590 -12.57 -23.46 23.42
C ILE A 590 -11.31 -24.23 23.05
N ARG A 591 -11.45 -25.54 22.83
CA ARG A 591 -10.37 -26.40 22.32
C ARG A 591 -10.67 -26.82 20.91
N GLU A 592 -9.69 -26.61 20.04
CA GLU A 592 -9.82 -26.87 18.61
C GLU A 592 -8.64 -27.69 18.10
N LYS A 593 -8.92 -28.49 17.07
CA LYS A 593 -7.88 -29.23 16.37
C LYS A 593 -7.25 -28.34 15.31
N ALA A 594 -5.93 -28.36 15.25
CA ALA A 594 -5.17 -27.65 14.23
C ALA A 594 -4.07 -28.54 13.64
N VAL A 595 -3.57 -28.14 12.48
CA VAL A 595 -2.42 -28.76 11.83
C VAL A 595 -1.26 -27.77 11.87
N ALA A 596 -0.11 -28.21 12.37
CA ALA A 596 1.11 -27.42 12.38
C ALA A 596 1.57 -27.12 10.94
N LEU A 597 1.93 -25.88 10.67
CA LEU A 597 2.53 -25.39 9.43
C LEU A 597 4.01 -25.03 9.70
N ARG A 598 4.72 -24.50 8.70
CA ARG A 598 6.06 -23.94 8.93
C ARG A 598 5.99 -22.70 9.84
N GLU A 599 7.14 -22.34 10.42
CA GLU A 599 7.31 -21.12 11.24
C GLU A 599 6.38 -21.02 12.47
N GLY A 600 5.94 -22.15 13.04
CA GLY A 600 5.08 -22.13 14.24
C GLY A 600 3.66 -21.59 14.00
N ALA A 601 3.20 -21.60 12.75
CA ALA A 601 1.80 -21.35 12.41
C ALA A 601 0.96 -22.64 12.52
N PHE A 602 -0.34 -22.48 12.76
CA PHE A 602 -1.30 -23.56 12.91
C PHE A 602 -2.56 -23.25 12.13
N ARG A 603 -3.03 -24.20 11.32
CA ARG A 603 -4.30 -24.09 10.61
C ARG A 603 -5.39 -24.85 11.37
N LEU A 604 -6.48 -24.17 11.74
CA LEU A 604 -7.63 -24.83 12.33
C LEU A 604 -8.29 -25.81 11.34
N ARG A 605 -8.82 -26.91 11.85
CA ARG A 605 -9.58 -27.88 11.03
C ARG A 605 -11.05 -27.54 10.90
N SER A 606 -11.59 -26.76 11.82
CA SER A 606 -13.02 -26.38 11.87
C SER A 606 -13.33 -25.11 11.08
N ALA A 607 -12.34 -24.26 10.82
CA ALA A 607 -12.47 -23.00 10.08
C ALA A 607 -11.18 -22.68 9.31
N PRO A 608 -11.23 -21.87 8.23
CA PRO A 608 -10.05 -21.46 7.47
C PRO A 608 -9.24 -20.37 8.20
N CYS A 609 -8.92 -20.61 9.46
CA CYS A 609 -8.12 -19.71 10.29
C CYS A 609 -6.70 -20.27 10.44
N ILE A 610 -5.72 -19.46 10.06
CA ILE A 610 -4.33 -19.64 10.47
C ILE A 610 -4.10 -18.78 11.72
N LEU A 611 -3.39 -19.34 12.69
CA LEU A 611 -3.01 -18.69 13.94
C LEU A 611 -1.56 -19.04 14.29
N ARG A 612 -0.95 -18.25 15.18
CA ARG A 612 0.38 -18.54 15.74
C ARG A 612 0.25 -18.64 17.25
N CYS A 613 0.96 -19.59 17.84
CA CYS A 613 1.01 -19.81 19.29
C CYS A 613 2.45 -19.57 19.75
N ALA A 614 2.71 -18.46 20.45
CA ALA A 614 4.06 -18.12 20.91
C ALA A 614 4.64 -19.15 21.90
N ASP A 615 3.77 -19.94 22.54
CA ASP A 615 4.11 -20.99 23.50
C ASP A 615 4.23 -22.38 22.86
N ALA A 616 4.07 -22.50 21.54
CA ALA A 616 4.19 -23.78 20.87
C ALA A 616 5.66 -24.26 20.79
N PRO A 617 5.91 -25.56 21.00
CA PRO A 617 7.21 -26.14 20.68
C PRO A 617 7.45 -26.14 19.17
N GLU A 618 8.71 -26.33 18.75
CA GLU A 618 9.05 -26.57 17.36
C GLU A 618 8.44 -27.92 16.91
N LEU A 619 7.53 -27.86 15.95
CA LEU A 619 6.78 -29.02 15.46
C LEU A 619 7.04 -29.24 13.98
N THR A 620 7.10 -30.50 13.58
CA THR A 620 7.15 -30.86 12.17
C THR A 620 5.86 -30.42 11.48
N PRO A 621 5.92 -29.74 10.33
CA PRO A 621 4.73 -29.41 9.55
C PRO A 621 3.89 -30.66 9.25
N GLY A 622 2.57 -30.53 9.32
CA GLY A 622 1.61 -31.61 9.16
C GLY A 622 1.24 -32.35 10.45
N VAL A 623 1.93 -32.11 11.57
CA VAL A 623 1.56 -32.68 12.88
C VAL A 623 0.21 -32.10 13.33
N GLU A 624 -0.66 -32.98 13.82
CA GLU A 624 -1.95 -32.58 14.36
C GLU A 624 -1.83 -32.22 15.84
N VAL A 625 -2.36 -31.07 16.21
CA VAL A 625 -2.26 -30.48 17.55
C VAL A 625 -3.61 -30.06 18.08
N GLU A 626 -3.69 -29.90 19.40
CA GLU A 626 -4.78 -29.22 20.09
C GLU A 626 -4.32 -27.80 20.47
N VAL A 627 -5.16 -26.82 20.14
CA VAL A 627 -4.97 -25.41 20.54
C VAL A 627 -6.18 -24.94 21.34
N GLU A 628 -5.96 -24.00 22.25
CA GLU A 628 -7.03 -23.35 23.00
C GLU A 628 -7.20 -21.91 22.53
N LEU A 629 -8.40 -21.57 22.07
CA LEU A 629 -8.73 -20.23 21.60
C LEU A 629 -9.12 -19.35 22.80
N LEU A 630 -8.48 -18.18 22.91
CA LEU A 630 -8.56 -17.32 24.08
C LEU A 630 -9.47 -16.12 23.84
N ALA A 631 -9.29 -15.44 22.71
CA ALA A 631 -10.04 -14.24 22.35
C ALA A 631 -10.01 -14.00 20.85
N SER A 632 -10.99 -13.27 20.32
CA SER A 632 -10.94 -12.77 18.95
C SER A 632 -11.41 -11.33 18.84
N ASP A 633 -10.98 -10.69 17.77
CA ASP A 633 -11.38 -9.36 17.36
C ASP A 633 -11.58 -9.31 15.85
N ALA A 634 -12.83 -9.15 15.42
CA ALA A 634 -13.21 -9.09 14.03
C ALA A 634 -12.85 -7.74 13.36
N LEU A 635 -12.61 -6.68 14.15
CA LEU A 635 -12.14 -5.40 13.64
C LEU A 635 -10.70 -5.50 13.13
N ASP A 636 -9.83 -6.11 13.92
CA ASP A 636 -8.41 -6.30 13.61
C ASP A 636 -8.11 -7.68 12.99
N LEU A 637 -9.16 -8.49 12.73
CA LEU A 637 -9.06 -9.86 12.21
C LEU A 637 -8.14 -10.78 13.03
N ARG A 638 -8.07 -10.54 14.33
CA ARG A 638 -7.16 -11.21 15.25
C ARG A 638 -7.84 -12.39 15.94
N LEU A 639 -7.12 -13.51 16.01
CA LEU A 639 -7.48 -14.67 16.82
C LEU A 639 -6.32 -15.01 17.74
N GLN A 640 -6.55 -14.93 19.05
CA GLN A 640 -5.57 -15.31 20.06
C GLN A 640 -5.79 -16.76 20.47
N ALA A 641 -4.71 -17.52 20.49
CA ALA A 641 -4.72 -18.91 20.90
C ALA A 641 -3.43 -19.26 21.64
N ARG A 642 -3.47 -20.38 22.34
CA ARG A 642 -2.30 -21.00 22.97
C ARG A 642 -2.20 -22.47 22.59
N PHE A 643 -0.98 -22.99 22.59
CA PHE A 643 -0.74 -24.39 22.36
C PHE A 643 -1.19 -25.23 23.58
N VAL A 644 -1.77 -26.42 23.33
CA VAL A 644 -2.20 -27.33 24.41
C VAL A 644 -1.40 -28.62 24.39
N SER A 645 -1.48 -29.37 23.29
CA SER A 645 -0.82 -30.67 23.17
C SER A 645 -0.68 -31.12 21.72
N VAL A 646 0.22 -32.09 21.48
CA VAL A 646 0.28 -32.80 20.21
C VAL A 646 -0.73 -33.95 20.25
N ILE A 647 -1.62 -34.03 19.25
CA ILE A 647 -2.60 -35.10 19.10
C ILE A 647 -1.98 -36.29 18.35
N SER A 648 -1.32 -36.02 17.23
CA SER A 648 -0.68 -37.05 16.40
C SER A 648 0.63 -36.53 15.81
N THR A 649 1.71 -37.28 16.02
CA THR A 649 3.03 -37.01 15.43
C THR A 649 3.17 -37.51 14.00
N THR A 650 2.23 -38.34 13.52
CA THR A 650 2.17 -38.73 12.11
C THR A 650 1.65 -37.54 11.32
N PRO A 651 2.45 -36.98 10.38
CA PRO A 651 2.00 -35.86 9.56
C PRO A 651 0.76 -36.26 8.76
N VAL A 652 -0.25 -35.40 8.78
CA VAL A 652 -1.39 -35.54 7.86
C VAL A 652 -0.84 -35.40 6.43
N GLN A 653 -1.18 -36.36 5.55
CA GLN A 653 -0.80 -36.32 4.14
C GLN A 653 -1.60 -35.22 3.42
N GLU A 654 -1.26 -33.97 3.65
CA GLU A 654 -1.74 -32.81 2.89
C GLU A 654 -0.50 -32.09 2.34
N GLU A 655 -0.05 -32.45 1.13
CA GLU A 655 1.17 -31.87 0.52
C GLU A 655 1.08 -30.35 0.30
N ASP A 656 -0.13 -29.79 0.20
CA ASP A 656 -0.36 -28.34 0.10
C ASP A 656 -0.15 -27.61 1.44
N LEU A 657 0.02 -28.30 2.59
CA LEU A 657 0.42 -27.66 3.85
C LEU A 657 1.76 -26.91 3.70
N LEU A 658 2.61 -27.34 2.76
CA LEU A 658 3.93 -26.77 2.49
C LEU A 658 3.95 -25.73 1.35
N GLU A 659 2.87 -25.64 0.55
CA GLU A 659 2.68 -24.63 -0.51
C GLU A 659 1.75 -23.49 -0.05
N SER A 660 0.84 -23.76 0.90
CA SER A 660 0.08 -22.75 1.65
C SER A 660 0.92 -21.97 2.67
N ASP A 661 2.20 -22.31 2.78
CA ASP A 661 3.22 -21.64 3.61
C ASP A 661 3.46 -20.17 3.24
N HIS A 662 2.87 -19.68 2.15
CA HIS A 662 3.11 -18.34 1.61
C HIS A 662 1.81 -17.55 1.38
N LEU A 663 0.84 -17.62 2.31
CA LEU A 663 -0.08 -16.49 2.49
C LEU A 663 0.81 -15.27 2.80
N GLY A 664 0.91 -14.35 1.84
CA GLY A 664 2.00 -13.39 1.70
C GLY A 664 2.31 -12.68 3.02
N GLN A 665 3.44 -13.03 3.63
CA GLN A 665 3.93 -12.35 4.82
C GLN A 665 3.89 -10.84 4.58
N GLN A 666 3.34 -10.10 5.53
CA GLN A 666 3.03 -8.68 5.36
C GLN A 666 4.27 -7.83 5.60
N TYR A 667 4.43 -6.80 4.79
CA TYR A 667 5.46 -5.78 4.92
C TYR A 667 4.82 -4.42 4.66
N ALA A 668 5.46 -3.35 5.15
CA ALA A 668 4.97 -2.01 4.90
C ALA A 668 6.10 -1.00 4.72
N VAL A 669 5.78 0.13 4.10
CA VAL A 669 6.56 1.36 4.24
C VAL A 669 5.80 2.33 5.16
N LEU A 670 6.50 2.84 6.17
CA LEU A 670 5.99 3.81 7.13
C LEU A 670 6.55 5.20 6.84
N GLY A 671 5.71 6.24 6.87
CA GLY A 671 6.15 7.64 6.74
C GLY A 671 5.00 8.64 6.88
N ASP A 672 5.32 9.93 6.84
CA ASP A 672 4.31 10.99 6.91
C ASP A 672 4.79 12.26 6.18
N PRO A 673 4.25 12.58 4.98
CA PRO A 673 3.23 11.85 4.22
C PRO A 673 3.79 10.63 3.46
N ILE A 674 2.95 9.60 3.21
CA ILE A 674 3.37 8.34 2.56
C ILE A 674 2.73 8.04 1.19
N ALA A 675 1.65 8.76 0.84
CA ALA A 675 0.79 8.43 -0.31
C ALA A 675 1.51 8.41 -1.68
N HIS A 676 2.65 9.09 -1.80
CA HIS A 676 3.45 9.12 -3.03
C HIS A 676 4.52 8.03 -3.11
N SER A 677 4.64 7.18 -2.09
CA SER A 677 5.66 6.15 -2.05
C SER A 677 5.48 5.14 -3.18
N LYS A 678 6.55 4.90 -3.93
CA LYS A 678 6.60 3.87 -4.98
C LYS A 678 7.01 2.49 -4.44
N SER A 679 7.42 2.41 -3.17
CA SER A 679 7.85 1.15 -2.55
C SER A 679 6.84 0.01 -2.66
N PRO A 680 5.51 0.21 -2.47
CA PRO A 680 4.53 -0.87 -2.65
C PRO A 680 4.59 -1.49 -4.06
N TRP A 681 4.66 -0.66 -5.09
CA TRP A 681 4.77 -1.12 -6.47
C TRP A 681 6.13 -1.81 -6.72
N ILE A 682 7.24 -1.24 -6.23
CA ILE A 682 8.59 -1.80 -6.40
C ILE A 682 8.69 -3.20 -5.74
N HIS A 683 8.23 -3.33 -4.49
CA HIS A 683 8.27 -4.60 -3.78
C HIS A 683 7.30 -5.62 -4.36
N ALA A 684 6.15 -5.19 -4.91
CA ALA A 684 5.28 -6.07 -5.70
C ALA A 684 5.99 -6.58 -6.96
N GLN A 685 6.76 -5.76 -7.68
CA GLN A 685 7.55 -6.23 -8.83
C GLN A 685 8.68 -7.18 -8.42
N PHE A 686 9.39 -6.92 -7.32
CA PHE A 686 10.40 -7.84 -6.80
C PHE A 686 9.79 -9.17 -6.35
N ALA A 687 8.68 -9.11 -5.61
CA ALA A 687 7.85 -10.25 -5.28
C ALA A 687 7.14 -10.86 -6.49
N ALA A 688 7.12 -10.21 -7.65
CA ALA A 688 6.73 -10.83 -8.91
C ALA A 688 7.94 -11.43 -9.64
N GLN A 689 9.18 -11.01 -9.38
CA GLN A 689 10.41 -11.47 -10.03
C GLN A 689 11.09 -12.68 -9.35
N THR A 690 11.11 -12.77 -8.00
CA THR A 690 11.95 -13.70 -7.19
C THR A 690 11.39 -15.07 -6.66
N GLY A 691 10.38 -15.70 -7.24
CA GLY A 691 9.63 -16.85 -6.65
C GLY A 691 8.70 -16.62 -5.41
N GLN A 692 8.93 -15.62 -4.56
CA GLN A 692 8.23 -15.31 -3.30
C GLN A 692 6.83 -14.64 -3.36
N GLN A 693 5.99 -14.91 -2.36
CA GLN A 693 4.73 -14.20 -2.08
C GLN A 693 4.92 -13.17 -0.97
N MET A 694 4.41 -11.95 -1.16
CA MET A 694 4.62 -10.81 -0.26
C MET A 694 3.46 -9.83 -0.43
N HIS A 695 2.84 -9.40 0.67
CA HIS A 695 1.94 -8.24 0.65
C HIS A 695 2.71 -7.02 1.16
N TYR A 696 2.75 -5.94 0.38
CA TYR A 696 3.47 -4.72 0.75
C TYR A 696 2.54 -3.51 0.70
N SER A 697 2.32 -2.87 1.84
CA SER A 697 1.41 -1.72 1.97
C SER A 697 2.16 -0.42 2.31
N ALA A 698 1.47 0.72 2.16
CA ALA A 698 1.95 2.02 2.62
C ALA A 698 1.12 2.47 3.82
N ILE A 699 1.78 2.70 4.96
CA ILE A 699 1.12 3.04 6.22
C ILE A 699 1.59 4.43 6.64
N GLN A 700 0.64 5.35 6.85
CA GLN A 700 0.98 6.69 7.28
C GLN A 700 1.08 6.72 8.81
N VAL A 701 2.26 7.07 9.35
CA VAL A 701 2.50 7.15 10.79
C VAL A 701 3.38 8.35 11.13
N SER A 702 3.01 9.10 12.16
CA SER A 702 3.82 10.20 12.70
C SER A 702 5.00 9.66 13.54
N ALA A 703 6.02 10.48 13.73
CA ALA A 703 7.17 10.13 14.58
C ALA A 703 6.77 9.76 16.02
N GLU A 704 5.75 10.43 16.57
CA GLU A 704 5.22 10.20 17.92
C GLU A 704 4.57 8.82 18.09
N ASN A 705 3.91 8.33 17.04
CA ASN A 705 3.17 7.06 17.06
C ASN A 705 3.98 5.87 16.56
N LEU A 706 5.20 6.12 16.06
CA LEU A 706 6.10 5.09 15.55
C LEU A 706 6.34 3.90 16.52
N PRO A 707 6.51 4.09 17.85
CA PRO A 707 6.74 2.96 18.76
C PRO A 707 5.57 1.99 18.80
N ALA A 708 4.36 2.51 19.02
CA ALA A 708 3.15 1.71 19.12
C ALA A 708 2.84 1.00 17.78
N GLU A 709 3.12 1.67 16.67
CA GLU A 709 2.88 1.09 15.35
C GLU A 709 3.84 -0.05 15.01
N ILE A 710 5.13 0.06 15.36
CA ILE A 710 6.08 -1.04 15.18
C ILE A 710 5.69 -2.25 16.05
N GLU A 711 5.28 -2.01 17.29
CA GLU A 711 4.80 -3.09 18.19
C GLU A 711 3.55 -3.78 17.61
N ARG A 712 2.59 -2.99 17.10
CA ARG A 712 1.38 -3.50 16.45
C ARG A 712 1.72 -4.39 15.27
N LEU A 713 2.56 -3.89 14.35
CA LEU A 713 2.94 -4.61 13.13
C LEU A 713 3.71 -5.90 13.42
N ALA A 714 4.63 -5.87 14.39
CA ALA A 714 5.32 -7.07 14.84
C ALA A 714 4.34 -8.09 15.44
N ALA A 715 3.38 -7.64 16.27
CA ALA A 715 2.34 -8.50 16.85
C ALA A 715 1.36 -9.08 15.81
N GLU A 716 1.17 -8.39 14.68
CA GLU A 716 0.37 -8.84 13.53
C GLU A 716 1.11 -9.81 12.60
N GLY A 717 2.38 -10.10 12.88
CA GLY A 717 3.18 -11.05 12.11
C GLY A 717 3.73 -10.47 10.80
N TYR A 718 3.92 -9.15 10.74
CA TYR A 718 4.70 -8.56 9.64
C TYR A 718 6.11 -9.15 9.63
N GLY A 719 6.70 -9.31 8.45
CA GLY A 719 8.10 -9.75 8.31
C GLY A 719 9.11 -8.60 8.44
N GLY A 720 8.65 -7.37 8.29
CA GLY A 720 9.50 -6.18 8.40
C GLY A 720 8.84 -4.94 7.81
N VAL A 721 9.48 -3.79 8.01
CA VAL A 721 8.99 -2.50 7.50
C VAL A 721 10.13 -1.64 6.99
N ASN A 722 9.89 -0.89 5.91
CA ASN A 722 10.73 0.25 5.57
C ASN A 722 10.24 1.52 6.25
N LEU A 723 11.16 2.43 6.55
CA LEU A 723 10.88 3.74 7.12
C LEU A 723 11.34 4.81 6.15
N THR A 724 10.47 5.77 5.85
CA THR A 724 10.81 6.96 5.06
C THR A 724 10.71 8.24 5.88
N VAL A 725 10.99 9.39 5.28
CA VAL A 725 10.97 10.71 5.94
C VAL A 725 9.60 10.91 6.64
N PRO A 726 9.56 11.40 7.89
CA PRO A 726 10.66 11.84 8.76
C PRO A 726 11.13 10.79 9.81
N LEU A 727 10.83 9.51 9.62
CA LEU A 727 10.89 8.50 10.68
C LEU A 727 12.27 7.89 10.94
N LYS A 728 13.21 7.99 9.99
CA LYS A 728 14.48 7.25 10.04
C LYS A 728 15.37 7.56 11.26
N GLU A 729 15.45 8.83 11.66
CA GLU A 729 16.22 9.27 12.83
C GLU A 729 15.51 8.88 14.15
N HIS A 730 14.18 8.99 14.17
CA HIS A 730 13.37 8.60 15.34
C HIS A 730 13.47 7.10 15.62
N ALA A 731 13.46 6.27 14.58
CA ALA A 731 13.67 4.84 14.71
C ALA A 731 15.05 4.48 15.26
N PHE A 732 16.09 5.24 14.88
CA PHE A 732 17.43 5.03 15.42
C PHE A 732 17.50 5.31 16.93
N VAL A 733 16.96 6.45 17.37
CA VAL A 733 16.88 6.79 18.80
C VAL A 733 16.07 5.73 19.57
N MET A 734 14.96 5.27 18.99
CA MET A 734 14.14 4.20 19.56
C MET A 734 14.94 2.90 19.70
N ALA A 735 15.60 2.44 18.64
CA ALA A 735 16.36 1.20 18.62
C ALA A 735 17.44 1.19 19.72
N GLN A 736 18.11 2.33 19.94
CA GLN A 736 19.07 2.50 21.04
C GLN A 736 18.42 2.40 22.42
N SER A 737 17.23 2.98 22.61
CA SER A 737 16.51 2.92 23.88
C SER A 737 15.93 1.53 24.20
N ARG A 738 15.77 0.68 23.18
CA ARG A 738 15.08 -0.61 23.26
C ARG A 738 15.99 -1.82 23.08
N ASP A 739 17.30 -1.60 23.03
CA ASP A 739 18.33 -2.63 22.90
C ASP A 739 18.13 -3.56 21.69
N TRP A 740 17.68 -2.98 20.56
CA TRP A 740 17.53 -3.70 19.31
C TRP A 740 18.90 -4.04 18.70
N GLU A 741 18.94 -5.08 17.87
CA GLU A 741 20.14 -5.37 17.09
C GLU A 741 20.28 -4.35 15.97
N ILE A 742 21.20 -3.40 16.11
CA ILE A 742 21.45 -2.35 15.11
C ILE A 742 22.67 -2.72 14.28
N SER A 743 22.50 -2.79 12.96
CA SER A 743 23.60 -3.10 12.03
C SER A 743 24.69 -2.02 12.08
N ASN A 744 25.94 -2.40 11.73
CA ASN A 744 27.05 -1.45 11.65
C ASN A 744 26.77 -0.28 10.69
N ARG A 745 26.06 -0.55 9.57
CA ARG A 745 25.68 0.48 8.59
C ARG A 745 24.61 1.43 9.14
N ALA A 746 23.64 0.94 9.91
CA ALA A 746 22.67 1.78 10.60
C ALA A 746 23.28 2.60 11.75
N MET A 747 24.17 2.00 12.54
CA MET A 747 24.92 2.69 13.61
C MET A 747 25.72 3.88 13.08
N ARG A 748 26.42 3.68 11.95
CA ARG A 748 27.22 4.73 11.31
C ARG A 748 26.36 5.83 10.69
N ALA A 749 25.23 5.46 10.09
CA ALA A 749 24.27 6.40 9.50
C ALA A 749 23.50 7.23 10.55
N ALA A 750 23.44 6.75 11.80
CA ALA A 750 22.55 7.27 12.84
C ALA A 750 21.08 7.38 12.38
N ALA A 751 20.66 6.44 11.54
CA ALA A 751 19.35 6.41 10.89
C ALA A 751 19.01 4.96 10.49
N ILE A 752 17.74 4.59 10.61
CA ILE A 752 17.21 3.27 10.23
C ILE A 752 16.16 3.45 9.14
N ASN A 753 16.29 2.75 8.02
CA ASN A 753 15.29 2.75 6.94
C ASN A 753 14.63 1.37 6.75
N THR A 754 15.12 0.33 7.40
CA THR A 754 14.69 -1.06 7.22
C THR A 754 14.69 -1.75 8.56
N LEU A 755 13.56 -2.33 8.94
CA LEU A 755 13.39 -3.16 10.12
C LEU A 755 12.99 -4.57 9.66
N ARG A 756 13.58 -5.60 10.28
CA ARG A 756 13.14 -7.00 10.15
C ARG A 756 12.64 -7.47 11.50
N PHE A 757 11.54 -8.20 11.50
CA PHE A 757 10.96 -8.79 12.70
C PHE A 757 11.29 -10.29 12.72
N ASP A 758 11.94 -10.76 13.78
CA ASP A 758 12.31 -12.17 13.95
C ASP A 758 11.35 -12.89 14.93
N GLU A 759 11.39 -14.24 14.95
CA GLU A 759 10.44 -15.12 15.65
C GLU A 759 10.30 -14.89 17.18
N GLY A 760 11.27 -14.19 17.80
CA GLY A 760 11.26 -13.85 19.23
C GLY A 760 10.82 -12.41 19.55
N GLY A 761 10.35 -11.64 18.56
CA GLY A 761 10.09 -10.20 18.71
C GLY A 761 11.36 -9.34 18.70
N LEU A 762 12.52 -9.94 18.42
CA LEU A 762 13.77 -9.22 18.16
C LEU A 762 13.62 -8.44 16.85
N VAL A 763 13.93 -7.16 16.92
CA VAL A 763 13.91 -6.28 15.75
C VAL A 763 15.34 -6.07 15.29
N VAL A 764 15.66 -6.51 14.08
CA VAL A 764 16.93 -6.19 13.42
C VAL A 764 16.76 -4.87 12.67
N ALA A 765 17.52 -3.88 13.10
CA ALA A 765 17.48 -2.51 12.65
C ALA A 765 18.62 -2.22 11.66
N ASP A 766 18.25 -1.80 10.45
CA ASP A 766 19.18 -1.66 9.35
C ASP A 766 18.98 -0.39 8.50
N ASN A 767 20.02 -0.06 7.73
CA ASN A 767 20.02 1.07 6.79
C ASN A 767 20.55 0.63 5.42
N THR A 768 19.65 0.57 4.43
CA THR A 768 19.95 0.16 3.06
C THR A 768 20.15 1.33 2.09
N ASP A 769 19.95 2.58 2.52
CA ASP A 769 20.08 3.77 1.66
C ASP A 769 21.49 3.85 1.03
N GLY A 770 22.55 3.75 1.86
CA GLY A 770 23.94 3.84 1.43
C GLY A 770 24.34 2.75 0.43
N TYR A 771 23.89 1.52 0.69
CA TYR A 771 24.11 0.40 -0.22
C TYR A 771 23.42 0.64 -1.56
N GLY A 772 22.18 1.14 -1.53
CA GLY A 772 21.42 1.47 -2.73
C GLY A 772 22.12 2.50 -3.61
N LEU A 773 22.67 3.57 -3.00
CA LEU A 773 23.37 4.62 -3.75
C LEU A 773 24.67 4.12 -4.38
N VAL A 774 25.49 3.35 -3.63
CA VAL A 774 26.75 2.78 -4.14
C VAL A 774 26.48 1.90 -5.36
N ARG A 775 25.49 1.01 -5.27
CA ARG A 775 25.11 0.12 -6.38
C ARG A 775 24.63 0.88 -7.60
N ASP A 776 23.85 1.92 -7.40
CA ASP A 776 23.36 2.73 -8.51
C ASP A 776 24.49 3.51 -9.20
N ILE A 777 25.45 4.04 -8.44
CA ILE A 777 26.65 4.68 -8.99
C ILE A 777 27.47 3.68 -9.80
N GLU A 778 27.76 2.49 -9.26
CA GLU A 778 28.50 1.44 -9.98
C GLU A 778 27.78 1.04 -11.27
N ARG A 779 26.45 0.90 -11.23
CA ARG A 779 25.62 0.63 -12.42
C ARG A 779 25.73 1.74 -13.46
N LEU A 780 25.72 3.00 -13.05
CA LEU A 780 25.82 4.17 -13.93
C LEU A 780 27.22 4.32 -14.54
N LEU A 781 28.27 3.98 -13.80
CA LEU A 781 29.65 4.02 -14.27
C LEU A 781 30.06 2.79 -15.11
N GLY A 782 29.26 1.71 -15.06
CA GLY A 782 29.47 0.49 -15.86
C GLY A 782 30.61 -0.40 -15.35
N GLY A 783 30.86 -1.52 -16.03
CA GLY A 783 31.83 -2.54 -15.60
C GLY A 783 33.31 -2.10 -15.54
N GLU A 784 33.66 -0.92 -16.04
CA GLU A 784 35.00 -0.32 -16.00
C GLU A 784 35.12 0.86 -15.01
N GLY A 785 34.01 1.26 -14.36
CA GLY A 785 33.97 2.42 -13.46
C GLY A 785 33.59 2.03 -12.03
N SER A 786 34.46 2.34 -11.07
CA SER A 786 34.24 2.12 -9.64
C SER A 786 34.32 3.43 -8.87
N ILE A 787 33.66 3.49 -7.70
CA ILE A 787 33.83 4.52 -6.68
C ILE A 787 35.25 4.47 -6.08
N SER A 788 35.92 3.32 -6.17
CA SER A 788 37.27 3.13 -5.64
C SER A 788 38.24 4.14 -6.26
N GLY A 789 38.91 4.92 -5.41
CA GLY A 789 39.84 5.96 -5.83
C GLY A 789 39.20 7.28 -6.30
N GLN A 790 37.87 7.40 -6.28
CA GLN A 790 37.19 8.62 -6.71
C GLN A 790 37.03 9.62 -5.58
N ARG A 791 36.99 10.91 -5.94
CA ARG A 791 36.73 12.03 -5.02
C ARG A 791 35.27 12.47 -5.16
N ILE A 792 34.57 12.62 -4.04
CA ILE A 792 33.11 12.83 -4.03
C ILE A 792 32.76 14.17 -3.37
N LEU A 793 32.00 15.01 -4.07
CA LEU A 793 31.35 16.18 -3.49
C LEU A 793 29.92 15.83 -3.07
N LEU A 794 29.69 15.73 -1.76
CA LEU A 794 28.38 15.50 -1.16
C LEU A 794 27.77 16.82 -0.69
N ILE A 795 26.68 17.24 -1.35
CA ILE A 795 25.96 18.47 -1.05
C ILE A 795 24.83 18.15 -0.07
N GLY A 796 24.96 18.62 1.16
CA GLY A 796 24.05 18.38 2.27
C GLY A 796 24.73 17.68 3.44
N ALA A 797 24.22 17.92 4.65
CA ALA A 797 24.71 17.29 5.88
C ALA A 797 23.56 16.73 6.76
N GLY A 798 22.37 16.51 6.17
CA GLY A 798 21.20 15.93 6.85
C GLY A 798 21.20 14.39 6.84
N GLY A 799 20.10 13.77 7.28
CA GLY A 799 20.00 12.30 7.38
C GLY A 799 20.32 11.52 6.10
N ALA A 800 19.91 12.00 4.92
CA ALA A 800 20.26 11.38 3.64
C ALA A 800 21.77 11.38 3.38
N ALA A 801 22.46 12.49 3.71
CA ALA A 801 23.91 12.57 3.59
C ALA A 801 24.62 11.64 4.59
N GLN A 802 24.15 11.57 5.84
CA GLN A 802 24.69 10.64 6.84
C GLN A 802 24.56 9.18 6.40
N GLY A 803 23.41 8.82 5.82
CA GLY A 803 23.09 7.46 5.39
C GLY A 803 24.02 6.90 4.32
N VAL A 804 24.76 7.75 3.60
CA VAL A 804 25.56 7.32 2.44
C VAL A 804 27.08 7.48 2.62
N ILE A 805 27.55 8.37 3.52
CA ILE A 805 29.00 8.61 3.72
C ILE A 805 29.75 7.32 4.02
N GLY A 806 29.21 6.47 4.90
CA GLY A 806 29.83 5.20 5.27
C GLY A 806 29.96 4.23 4.10
N ALA A 807 28.87 4.06 3.35
CA ALA A 807 28.85 3.16 2.21
C ALA A 807 29.80 3.64 1.09
N LEU A 808 29.87 4.95 0.82
CA LEU A 808 30.80 5.53 -0.14
C LEU A 808 32.26 5.30 0.27
N ARG A 809 32.57 5.42 1.57
CA ARG A 809 33.90 5.14 2.09
C ARG A 809 34.26 3.66 1.98
N GLU A 810 33.33 2.77 2.33
CA GLU A 810 33.49 1.31 2.21
C GLU A 810 33.67 0.86 0.74
N ALA A 811 33.01 1.54 -0.19
CA ALA A 811 33.19 1.35 -1.64
C ALA A 811 34.54 1.87 -2.17
N GLY A 812 35.37 2.46 -1.30
CA GLY A 812 36.74 2.86 -1.61
C GLY A 812 36.90 4.28 -2.10
N ALA A 813 35.94 5.18 -1.85
CA ALA A 813 36.11 6.60 -2.16
C ALA A 813 37.41 7.14 -1.53
N GLU A 814 38.26 7.77 -2.35
CA GLU A 814 39.53 8.34 -1.90
C GLU A 814 39.27 9.46 -0.91
N HIS A 815 38.33 10.34 -1.26
CA HIS A 815 38.01 11.53 -0.50
C HIS A 815 36.54 11.92 -0.64
N ILE A 816 35.91 12.31 0.46
CA ILE A 816 34.54 12.83 0.50
C ILE A 816 34.58 14.26 1.02
N ARG A 817 34.02 15.19 0.26
CA ARG A 817 33.92 16.61 0.58
C ARG A 817 32.45 16.95 0.83
N VAL A 818 32.12 17.40 2.03
CA VAL A 818 30.76 17.74 2.42
C VAL A 818 30.55 19.25 2.34
N ALA A 819 29.56 19.68 1.57
CA ALA A 819 29.15 21.08 1.46
C ALA A 819 27.75 21.26 2.06
N ASN A 820 27.57 22.19 3.01
CA ASN A 820 26.26 22.43 3.60
C ASN A 820 26.05 23.91 3.94
N ARG A 821 24.79 24.39 3.85
CA ARG A 821 24.44 25.79 4.15
C ARG A 821 24.89 26.21 5.56
N SER A 822 24.75 25.30 6.53
CA SER A 822 25.34 25.44 7.85
C SER A 822 26.67 24.69 7.88
N LEU A 823 27.78 25.45 7.91
CA LEU A 823 29.13 24.90 7.99
C LEU A 823 29.31 24.06 9.26
N GLU A 824 28.79 24.55 10.38
CA GLU A 824 28.83 23.86 11.68
C GLU A 824 28.22 22.46 11.60
N LYS A 825 27.05 22.31 10.96
CA LYS A 825 26.43 20.99 10.77
C LYS A 825 27.34 20.03 10.00
N ALA A 826 27.99 20.49 8.93
CA ALA A 826 28.92 19.66 8.16
C ALA A 826 30.19 19.31 8.97
N GLN A 827 30.70 20.24 9.77
CA GLN A 827 31.80 19.96 10.70
C GLN A 827 31.42 18.91 11.75
N SER A 828 30.21 18.95 12.29
CA SER A 828 29.70 17.93 13.22
C SER A 828 29.64 16.54 12.56
N VAL A 829 29.30 16.46 11.27
CA VAL A 829 29.37 15.20 10.50
C VAL A 829 30.80 14.68 10.45
N ALA A 830 31.74 15.52 10.05
CA ALA A 830 33.14 15.13 9.92
C ALA A 830 33.76 14.70 11.27
N GLN A 831 33.44 15.41 12.35
CA GLN A 831 33.88 15.04 13.70
C GLN A 831 33.33 13.70 14.15
N ARG A 832 32.05 13.40 13.86
CA ARG A 832 31.43 12.10 14.18
C ARG A 832 32.16 10.96 13.50
N TRP A 833 32.48 11.10 12.22
CA TRP A 833 33.21 10.09 11.45
C TRP A 833 34.66 9.92 11.92
N ALA A 834 35.33 11.01 12.33
CA ALA A 834 36.65 10.92 12.94
C ALA A 834 36.66 10.14 14.28
N GLN A 835 35.55 10.16 15.02
CA GLN A 835 35.41 9.36 16.25
C GLN A 835 35.20 7.87 15.94
N PHE A 836 34.45 7.53 14.88
CA PHE A 836 34.20 6.14 14.49
C PHE A 836 35.45 5.42 13.94
N ASP A 837 36.29 6.11 13.17
CA ASP A 837 37.47 5.50 12.51
C ASP A 837 38.73 5.46 13.38
N GLY A 838 38.70 6.00 14.60
CA GLY A 838 39.84 6.02 15.53
C GLY A 838 41.08 6.77 15.02
N THR A 839 40.98 7.47 13.90
CA THR A 839 42.04 8.21 13.22
C THR A 839 41.54 9.60 12.83
N SER A 840 42.44 10.56 12.62
CA SER A 840 42.06 11.82 11.97
C SER A 840 41.54 11.48 10.57
N ALA A 841 40.22 11.54 10.34
CA ALA A 841 39.57 11.17 9.08
C ALA A 841 40.00 12.08 7.91
N GLN A 842 41.23 11.91 7.42
CA GLN A 842 41.82 12.72 6.34
C GLN A 842 41.07 12.55 5.01
N TRP A 843 40.29 11.48 4.88
CA TRP A 843 39.43 11.17 3.74
C TRP A 843 38.10 11.95 3.74
N LEU A 844 37.75 12.68 4.81
CA LEU A 844 36.51 13.43 4.92
C LEU A 844 36.81 14.90 5.23
N SER A 845 36.35 15.80 4.36
CA SER A 845 36.56 17.25 4.50
C SER A 845 35.25 18.03 4.37
N VAL A 846 35.26 19.28 4.80
CA VAL A 846 34.09 20.16 4.75
C VAL A 846 34.45 21.45 4.03
N ILE A 847 33.56 21.93 3.16
CA ILE A 847 33.68 23.24 2.52
C ILE A 847 32.44 24.12 2.80
N PRO A 848 32.62 25.46 2.87
CA PRO A 848 31.50 26.39 2.88
C PRO A 848 30.61 26.25 1.65
N PHE A 849 29.29 26.30 1.82
CA PHE A 849 28.32 26.18 0.73
C PHE A 849 28.54 27.20 -0.41
N GLN A 850 29.02 28.39 -0.07
CA GLN A 850 29.28 29.46 -1.05
C GLN A 850 30.39 29.10 -2.04
N MET A 851 31.32 28.19 -1.67
CA MET A 851 32.40 27.75 -2.57
C MET A 851 31.88 26.90 -3.74
N LEU A 852 30.64 26.39 -3.67
CA LEU A 852 30.01 25.69 -4.79
C LEU A 852 29.86 26.59 -6.02
N ASN A 853 29.61 27.89 -5.81
CA ASN A 853 29.41 28.87 -6.88
C ASN A 853 30.73 29.52 -7.37
N SER A 854 31.86 29.19 -6.74
CA SER A 854 33.17 29.62 -7.19
C SER A 854 33.72 28.63 -8.22
N PRO A 855 34.41 29.11 -9.28
CA PRO A 855 35.18 28.24 -10.15
C PRO A 855 36.16 27.42 -9.33
N ASP A 856 36.48 26.22 -9.81
CA ASP A 856 37.47 25.34 -9.19
C ASP A 856 38.87 25.91 -9.51
N THR A 857 39.18 27.07 -8.93
CA THR A 857 40.40 27.85 -9.18
C THR A 857 41.47 27.43 -8.19
N THR A 858 42.16 26.36 -8.51
CA THR A 858 43.61 26.37 -8.30
C THR A 858 44.23 26.43 -9.69
N ASP A 859 45.09 27.42 -9.92
CA ASP A 859 45.90 27.58 -11.13
C ASP A 859 46.93 26.44 -11.33
N ASP A 860 46.95 25.45 -10.43
CA ASP A 860 47.55 24.15 -10.66
C ASP A 860 46.43 23.15 -11.00
N ASP A 861 46.57 22.43 -12.12
CA ASP A 861 45.87 21.17 -12.45
C ASP A 861 46.22 20.08 -11.40
N ASP A 862 46.08 20.37 -10.10
CA ASP A 862 46.24 19.40 -9.04
C ASP A 862 45.01 18.48 -9.04
N PRO A 863 45.13 17.21 -9.47
CA PRO A 863 44.02 16.28 -9.54
C PRO A 863 43.33 16.09 -8.18
N ARG A 864 44.02 16.43 -7.07
CA ARG A 864 43.51 16.32 -5.69
C ARG A 864 42.46 17.38 -5.35
N THR A 865 42.15 18.33 -6.21
CA THR A 865 41.15 19.38 -5.94
C THR A 865 39.79 19.12 -6.60
N ILE A 866 39.77 18.34 -7.67
CA ILE A 866 38.60 18.02 -8.50
C ILE A 866 37.79 16.91 -7.84
N ASP A 867 36.46 17.03 -7.89
CA ASP A 867 35.53 15.99 -7.42
C ASP A 867 34.97 15.23 -8.64
N ASP A 868 35.22 13.93 -8.71
CA ASP A 868 34.81 13.05 -9.81
C ASP A 868 33.30 12.75 -9.80
N ILE A 869 32.69 12.73 -8.62
CA ILE A 869 31.25 12.44 -8.44
C ILE A 869 30.61 13.53 -7.59
N LEU A 870 29.55 14.15 -8.10
CA LEU A 870 28.74 15.13 -7.38
C LEU A 870 27.42 14.48 -6.95
N ILE A 871 27.10 14.55 -5.66
CA ILE A 871 25.89 13.96 -5.09
C ILE A 871 25.13 15.03 -4.32
N ASN A 872 23.90 15.33 -4.73
CA ASN A 872 23.02 16.20 -3.96
C ASN A 872 22.11 15.37 -3.04
N ALA A 873 22.31 15.56 -1.74
CA ALA A 873 21.54 14.94 -0.66
C ALA A 873 20.61 15.96 0.04
N THR A 874 20.40 17.16 -0.53
CA THR A 874 19.53 18.18 0.05
C THR A 874 18.08 18.05 -0.42
N SER A 875 17.14 18.55 0.40
CA SER A 875 15.73 18.67 0.02
C SER A 875 15.42 19.89 -0.87
N ALA A 876 16.43 20.64 -1.33
CA ALA A 876 16.21 21.86 -2.12
C ALA A 876 15.53 21.59 -3.47
N SER A 877 15.77 20.41 -4.06
CA SER A 877 15.13 19.99 -5.31
C SER A 877 13.62 19.76 -5.15
N LEU A 878 13.11 19.49 -3.94
CA LEU A 878 11.67 19.33 -3.66
C LEU A 878 10.91 20.67 -3.67
N THR A 879 11.59 21.79 -3.42
CA THR A 879 10.98 23.13 -3.43
C THR A 879 11.16 23.84 -4.77
N GLY A 880 11.77 23.17 -5.78
CA GLY A 880 12.10 23.76 -7.08
C GLY A 880 13.20 24.82 -7.00
N ILE A 881 13.89 24.96 -5.86
CA ILE A 881 14.93 25.97 -5.67
C ILE A 881 16.28 25.38 -6.08
N GLY A 882 16.83 25.87 -7.19
CA GLY A 882 18.15 25.47 -7.68
C GLY A 882 19.29 25.81 -6.70
N ILE A 883 20.32 24.98 -6.67
CA ILE A 883 21.59 25.24 -5.97
C ILE A 883 22.53 25.90 -6.98
N ALA A 884 23.09 27.07 -6.65
CA ALA A 884 24.07 27.73 -7.50
C ALA A 884 25.42 26.98 -7.43
N ILE A 885 25.77 26.28 -8.51
CA ILE A 885 27.03 25.55 -8.66
C ILE A 885 27.75 26.06 -9.92
N HIS A 886 29.04 26.33 -9.80
CA HIS A 886 29.82 26.84 -10.92
C HIS A 886 29.92 25.79 -12.04
N PRO A 887 29.69 26.15 -13.33
CA PRO A 887 29.65 25.19 -14.44
C PRO A 887 30.87 24.29 -14.58
N THR A 888 32.07 24.78 -14.25
CA THR A 888 33.33 24.00 -14.33
C THR A 888 33.34 22.77 -13.42
N ARG A 889 32.53 22.76 -12.34
CA ARG A 889 32.39 21.59 -11.46
C ARG A 889 31.59 20.47 -12.12
N PHE A 890 30.68 20.80 -13.05
CA PHE A 890 29.92 19.82 -13.80
C PHE A 890 30.73 19.23 -14.96
N SER A 891 31.40 20.07 -15.75
CA SER A 891 32.20 19.63 -16.89
C SER A 891 33.39 18.74 -16.51
N ARG A 892 33.85 18.80 -15.26
CA ARG A 892 34.94 17.98 -14.72
C ARG A 892 34.47 16.74 -13.98
N ALA A 893 33.19 16.67 -13.59
CA ALA A 893 32.63 15.50 -12.94
C ALA A 893 32.40 14.38 -13.95
N ARG A 894 32.58 13.13 -13.53
CA ARG A 894 32.20 11.95 -14.31
C ARG A 894 30.73 11.60 -14.15
N LEU A 895 30.15 11.97 -13.00
CA LEU A 895 28.77 11.66 -12.66
C LEU A 895 28.19 12.72 -11.72
N VAL A 896 26.99 13.20 -12.03
CA VAL A 896 26.21 14.08 -11.16
C VAL A 896 24.89 13.39 -10.82
N ILE A 897 24.62 13.19 -9.54
CA ILE A 897 23.40 12.55 -9.04
C ILE A 897 22.64 13.51 -8.13
N ASP A 898 21.35 13.66 -8.40
CA ASP A 898 20.40 14.17 -7.41
C ASP A 898 19.74 12.97 -6.70
N MET A 899 19.79 12.89 -5.36
CA MET A 899 19.12 11.79 -4.64
C MET A 899 17.58 11.90 -4.67
N MET A 900 17.05 13.02 -5.18
CA MET A 900 15.63 13.18 -5.47
C MET A 900 15.30 12.61 -6.85
N TYR A 901 14.06 12.13 -7.03
CA TYR A 901 13.59 11.62 -8.31
C TYR A 901 12.26 12.27 -8.70
N GLY A 902 11.98 12.34 -10.00
CA GLY A 902 10.77 12.96 -10.54
C GLY A 902 10.49 12.56 -11.98
N ALA A 903 9.33 12.97 -12.49
CA ALA A 903 8.94 12.77 -13.89
C ALA A 903 9.76 13.64 -14.87
N GLN A 904 10.25 14.79 -14.39
CA GLN A 904 11.09 15.72 -15.11
C GLN A 904 12.45 15.83 -14.41
N PRO A 905 13.52 16.19 -15.13
CA PRO A 905 14.83 16.47 -14.54
C PRO A 905 14.73 17.50 -13.41
N THR A 906 15.52 17.33 -12.34
CA THR A 906 15.57 18.30 -11.24
C THR A 906 16.35 19.56 -11.65
N PRO A 907 16.20 20.70 -10.94
CA PRO A 907 17.00 21.90 -11.22
C PRO A 907 18.52 21.70 -11.15
N LEU A 908 19.01 20.72 -10.39
CA LEU A 908 20.42 20.35 -10.40
C LEU A 908 20.80 19.60 -11.67
N MET A 909 19.97 18.66 -12.09
CA MET A 909 20.21 17.88 -13.31
C MET A 909 20.23 18.77 -14.54
N GLU A 910 19.31 19.73 -14.63
CA GLU A 910 19.28 20.73 -15.70
C GLU A 910 20.58 21.56 -15.73
N GLN A 911 21.03 22.05 -14.57
CA GLN A 911 22.30 22.77 -14.45
C GLN A 911 23.50 21.91 -14.83
N ALA A 912 23.51 20.62 -14.45
CA ALA A 912 24.59 19.70 -14.76
C ALA A 912 24.67 19.40 -16.26
N ILE A 913 23.52 19.19 -16.91
CA ILE A 913 23.41 18.99 -18.37
C ILE A 913 23.93 20.22 -19.10
N VAL A 914 23.46 21.42 -18.74
CA VAL A 914 23.92 22.69 -19.33
C VAL A 914 25.40 22.95 -19.03
N GLY A 915 25.87 22.55 -17.85
CA GLY A 915 27.26 22.64 -17.42
C GLY A 915 28.20 21.61 -18.05
N GLY A 916 27.71 20.71 -18.89
CA GLY A 916 28.53 19.75 -19.65
C GLY A 916 28.91 18.49 -18.89
N ALA A 917 28.16 18.08 -17.86
CA ALA A 917 28.39 16.80 -17.20
C ALA A 917 28.13 15.61 -18.16
N PRO A 918 29.04 14.62 -18.23
CA PRO A 918 28.92 13.49 -19.16
C PRO A 918 27.82 12.50 -18.75
N LEU A 919 27.59 12.31 -17.44
CA LEU A 919 26.51 11.48 -16.91
C LEU A 919 25.75 12.24 -15.83
N VAL A 920 24.43 12.25 -15.95
CA VAL A 920 23.51 12.89 -15.01
C VAL A 920 22.38 11.91 -14.68
N ALA A 921 22.11 11.70 -13.40
CA ALA A 921 21.08 10.78 -12.92
C ALA A 921 20.30 11.35 -11.73
N ASP A 922 19.15 10.74 -11.45
CA ASP A 922 18.29 11.07 -10.32
C ASP A 922 18.25 9.91 -9.30
N GLY A 923 17.50 10.08 -8.22
CA GLY A 923 17.47 9.14 -7.11
C GLY A 923 16.66 7.87 -7.32
N LEU A 924 16.08 7.65 -8.52
CA LEU A 924 15.20 6.48 -8.73
C LEU A 924 15.99 5.18 -8.71
N GLY A 925 17.20 5.17 -9.26
CA GLY A 925 18.07 4.00 -9.25
C GLY A 925 18.46 3.61 -7.83
N MET A 926 18.91 4.59 -7.03
CA MET A 926 19.12 4.42 -5.58
C MET A 926 17.87 3.86 -4.88
N LEU A 927 16.67 4.39 -5.15
CA LEU A 927 15.41 3.92 -4.54
C LEU A 927 15.15 2.42 -4.82
N ILE A 928 15.46 1.97 -6.03
CA ILE A 928 15.23 0.58 -6.43
C ILE A 928 16.32 -0.33 -5.85
N GLU A 929 17.58 0.10 -5.87
CA GLU A 929 18.69 -0.68 -5.31
C GLU A 929 18.59 -0.84 -3.78
N GLN A 930 18.16 0.19 -3.05
CA GLN A 930 17.91 0.10 -1.61
C GLN A 930 16.70 -0.80 -1.28
N ALA A 931 15.66 -0.79 -2.13
CA ALA A 931 14.51 -1.67 -1.98
C ALA A 931 14.89 -3.13 -2.26
N ALA A 932 15.74 -3.38 -3.24
CA ALA A 932 16.28 -4.71 -3.54
C ALA A 932 17.13 -5.24 -2.37
N GLU A 933 17.87 -4.36 -1.70
CA GLU A 933 18.63 -4.71 -0.49
C GLU A 933 17.73 -4.99 0.70
N ALA A 934 16.69 -4.20 0.92
CA ALA A 934 15.68 -4.51 1.95
C ALA A 934 14.98 -5.85 1.67
N PHE A 935 14.66 -6.13 0.40
CA PHE A 935 14.10 -7.42 -0.02
C PHE A 935 15.05 -8.58 0.30
N MET A 936 16.35 -8.42 0.04
CA MET A 936 17.37 -9.41 0.40
C MET A 936 17.45 -9.63 1.92
N VAL A 937 17.43 -8.56 2.71
CA VAL A 937 17.46 -8.62 4.19
C VAL A 937 16.27 -9.42 4.74
N TRP A 938 15.09 -9.19 4.19
CA TRP A 938 13.87 -9.86 4.66
C TRP A 938 13.71 -11.27 4.13
N ARG A 939 14.15 -11.50 2.89
CA ARG A 939 13.72 -12.68 2.15
C ARG A 939 14.84 -13.57 1.63
N GLY A 940 16.10 -13.21 1.89
CA GLY A 940 17.26 -14.01 1.52
C GLY A 940 17.52 -14.14 0.02
N VAL A 941 16.83 -13.36 -0.83
CA VAL A 941 17.06 -13.33 -2.29
C VAL A 941 17.15 -11.89 -2.78
N ARG A 942 18.11 -11.60 -3.65
CA ARG A 942 18.25 -10.27 -4.25
C ARG A 942 17.56 -10.24 -5.64
N PRO A 943 16.57 -9.36 -5.85
CA PRO A 943 15.92 -9.18 -7.17
C PRO A 943 16.85 -8.50 -8.18
N GLU A 944 16.56 -8.64 -9.48
CA GLU A 944 17.25 -7.86 -10.53
C GLU A 944 16.58 -6.50 -10.69
N THR A 945 17.36 -5.43 -10.67
CA THR A 945 16.86 -4.07 -10.53
C THR A 945 16.63 -3.34 -11.86
N ALA A 946 17.36 -3.73 -12.92
CA ALA A 946 17.36 -2.99 -14.19
C ALA A 946 15.99 -2.95 -14.88
N SER A 947 15.26 -4.07 -14.91
CA SER A 947 13.92 -4.16 -15.51
C SER A 947 12.88 -3.35 -14.74
N VAL A 948 12.90 -3.44 -13.41
CA VAL A 948 12.00 -2.70 -12.52
C VAL A 948 12.28 -1.19 -12.60
N LEU A 949 13.55 -0.78 -12.72
CA LEU A 949 13.94 0.62 -12.94
C LEU A 949 13.39 1.18 -14.25
N ALA A 950 13.50 0.43 -15.34
CA ALA A 950 12.96 0.85 -16.63
C ALA A 950 11.43 1.01 -16.58
N GLN A 951 10.73 0.04 -15.98
CA GLN A 951 9.27 0.08 -15.83
C GLN A 951 8.81 1.24 -14.93
N CYS A 952 9.46 1.44 -13.77
CA CYS A 952 9.12 2.52 -12.85
C CYS A 952 9.29 3.90 -13.50
N ARG A 953 10.33 4.06 -14.33
CA ARG A 953 10.55 5.28 -15.11
C ARG A 953 9.40 5.56 -16.08
N LEU A 954 8.93 4.53 -16.79
CA LEU A 954 7.79 4.66 -17.72
C LEU A 954 6.51 5.09 -16.99
N GLU A 955 6.25 4.51 -15.81
CA GLU A 955 5.11 4.90 -14.98
C GLU A 955 5.19 6.35 -14.50
N LEU A 956 6.38 6.83 -14.12
CA LEU A 956 6.59 8.22 -13.73
C LEU A 956 6.40 9.21 -14.88
N SER A 957 6.73 8.80 -16.11
CA SER A 957 6.63 9.63 -17.31
C SER A 957 5.27 9.62 -18.00
N SER A 958 4.37 8.70 -17.62
CA SER A 958 3.03 8.61 -18.20
C SER A 958 2.17 9.78 -17.69
N PRO A 959 1.49 10.53 -18.58
CA PRO A 959 0.65 11.65 -18.14
C PRO A 959 -0.46 11.11 -17.25
N LEU A 960 -0.41 11.48 -15.97
CA LEU A 960 -1.55 11.36 -15.07
C LEU A 960 -2.73 12.03 -15.75
N THR A 961 -3.75 11.25 -16.14
CA THR A 961 -5.06 11.79 -16.50
C THR A 961 -5.48 12.76 -15.38
N PRO A 962 -5.76 14.05 -15.70
CA PRO A 962 -6.15 15.00 -14.68
C PRO A 962 -7.40 14.48 -13.98
N ARG A 963 -7.35 14.36 -12.65
CA ARG A 963 -8.57 14.23 -11.86
C ARG A 963 -9.42 15.46 -12.18
N PRO A 964 -10.69 15.30 -12.61
CA PRO A 964 -11.58 16.46 -12.66
C PRO A 964 -11.65 17.04 -11.25
N SER A 965 -11.40 18.34 -11.16
CA SER A 965 -11.54 19.13 -9.93
C SER A 965 -13.00 19.05 -9.43
N PRO A 966 -13.22 19.15 -8.10
CA PRO A 966 -14.43 18.68 -7.41
C PRO A 966 -15.74 19.26 -7.92
#